data_AF-A0A2Z6U6J2-F1
#
_entry.id   AF-A0A2Z6U6J2-F1
#
_cell.length_a   1.000
_cell.length_b   1.000
_cell.length_c   1.000
_cell.angle_alpha   90.00
_cell.angle_beta   90.00
_cell.angle_gamma   90.00
#
_symmetry.space_group_name_H-M   'P 1'
#
loop_
_entity.id
_entity.type
_entity.pdbx_description
1 polymer ?
#
loop_
_entity_poly.entity_id
_entity_poly.type
_entity_poly.pdbx_seq_one_letter_code
_entity_poly.pdbx_strand_id
1 'polypeptide(L)'
;MNTDLNKKGVFMKMRMATITLTLCIICMVLAKRVDAQTITSTPQQSTTGVFQFVATSIDVVGLEDEVSYIVRNELRKSPNLDVINQRELEISLARNDIEQRFSAAEAVKAASVLNLNYVIIGKVSRQSQQIVANIQVISPINEGAIGELTFRFSNQAQISLQSDQIGRELAQVISKHQVDSSDMAAAMAQDWVSKIDAVYDSGEVALTWSLSDPSTSVLGYNVYRATDAAGPFSYLSSETETTLVDSVGSLTGTFYYQVSLIDDEGQELRSNQIASVNVFAEQKSSLQAPSIVGTKERVNSAEFEFFPAAANVGKNIIAYELLRKAPGQAAKVVGKLTLPKSQGGNSNSSNNKPSIQKMKISDTSGEGFSGTVEYAIRAINPEENGQLTDYVPYTAALAPNLNAAPANVLRQISLSWQASTAGFGYKLYRKTPNQADWTLLKELPSIATLNYTDNQIDGDGKEYLYSISVYDDLGETPLSNPIQVTTKGGLAPPINVQGVSDLARKARISWTRNDDPDVTGYSVFRSEYTPDQEFTLTRIGEIKDPLATSFEDLTGLKDNTQYYYSVASLNRFDSSGEVSKPVLIKTKTPPPALEQVSADIQNNEMLISWLIPSSANLQDLEKIVIERKWQGAGGNEFEVVAEVSPSQNQYTDNNLVAGASAEYRLSLVDRTSLSGKASSTPPIQMNVPLELAVTRQGMLRKIALNWKNAQAPAQIKIFQAKTGEAFSLATELAAHRETSFTIEQGLIDDQEYQVKLETWFGNQKLAESNIVVAKTKDIPAPTSLMAQSNQARKVTLTWDKVSDDSIARYVIFRKPAQDTNSELTAIATTENVNQTQYIDQVSGDQTGIQHGNKYIYAVASQNVFEATGFIGTTVEASSKPLPVSPTNVTSNATQSAIELQWQLGNESDLRKLVIERKWPFSDEWKVISEQNASSTFYNDKDLYPFIKPDYRLKVVDADGLESAYQEYKQANNILVASLKVEEEKLLRKNVIAWNNTPNDVTPTVQRRKANTGNWQSIATLSAGQQEHSDTQNLLDQSAYDYRIALSRTSSSGNFELGITNIVTATTKDLPKAPQLSVQSGLVKTVNIAWIIDDDPDVGGYNLYKLEADGKKEKLDTLKRQENSYTDDGSFFSKLEDGATYSYQIASFNTYKVEGPLSEVAVATTKALPSAPLSLTTELVGGTPNIAWVFSTQDDVVNYEIHRGSTCSRVNSLVTVSGSTQQYSDTSAKAGRSYCYRIRAIDQTELESELSIGATIEIPEA
;
A
#
# COMPACT_ATOMS: atom_id res chain seq x y z
N MET A 1 -15.19 -3.92 36.41
CA MET A 1 -16.31 -4.76 35.89
C MET A 1 -16.20 -4.77 34.37
N ASN A 2 -16.54 -5.92 33.76
CA ASN A 2 -16.86 -6.16 32.34
C ASN A 2 -16.00 -5.51 31.22
N THR A 3 -15.47 -6.25 30.26
CA THR A 3 -15.19 -7.71 30.17
C THR A 3 -14.22 -7.90 29.00
N ASP A 4 -13.31 -8.86 29.09
CA ASP A 4 -12.17 -8.93 28.17
C ASP A 4 -11.92 -10.35 27.62
N LEU A 5 -11.57 -10.39 26.32
CA LEU A 5 -10.75 -11.36 25.58
C LEU A 5 -10.91 -12.91 25.71
N ASN A 6 -10.42 -13.58 24.65
CA ASN A 6 -9.81 -14.93 24.64
C ASN A 6 -10.75 -16.17 24.80
N LYS A 7 -10.39 -17.41 24.37
CA LYS A 7 -9.17 -17.91 23.68
C LYS A 7 -9.45 -19.15 22.79
N LYS A 8 -8.40 -19.62 22.09
CA LYS A 8 -8.35 -20.83 21.24
C LYS A 8 -8.59 -22.16 21.99
N GLY A 9 -9.34 -23.07 21.36
CA GLY A 9 -8.85 -24.44 21.05
C GLY A 9 -9.34 -25.66 21.86
N VAL A 10 -8.87 -26.83 21.37
CA VAL A 10 -8.74 -28.18 22.02
C VAL A 10 -9.61 -29.35 21.48
N PHE A 11 -8.95 -30.16 20.62
CA PHE A 11 -8.91 -31.65 20.53
C PHE A 11 -10.17 -32.57 20.59
N MET A 12 -10.40 -33.25 19.45
CA MET A 12 -10.18 -34.70 19.24
C MET A 12 -10.96 -35.77 20.06
N LYS A 13 -11.86 -36.51 19.37
CA LYS A 13 -11.84 -37.99 19.13
C LYS A 13 -13.11 -38.39 18.34
N MET A 14 -13.07 -39.06 17.18
CA MET A 14 -12.44 -40.33 16.76
C MET A 14 -13.32 -41.57 17.02
N ARG A 15 -13.91 -42.12 15.94
CA ARG A 15 -14.43 -43.49 15.66
C ARG A 15 -15.69 -43.41 14.75
N MET A 16 -16.06 -44.37 13.90
CA MET A 16 -15.35 -45.44 13.14
C MET A 16 -16.39 -46.11 12.20
N ALA A 17 -15.93 -46.89 11.21
CA ALA A 17 -16.61 -48.07 10.64
C ALA A 17 -17.86 -47.94 9.70
N THR A 18 -17.56 -47.98 8.37
CA THR A 18 -18.01 -49.01 7.38
C THR A 18 -19.43 -49.10 6.75
N ILE A 19 -19.40 -49.54 5.47
CA ILE A 19 -20.34 -50.41 4.70
C ILE A 19 -21.44 -49.77 3.79
N THR A 20 -21.19 -49.85 2.47
CA THR A 20 -21.94 -50.53 1.35
C THR A 20 -23.49 -50.74 1.43
N LEU A 21 -24.29 -50.92 0.35
CA LEU A 21 -24.03 -51.55 -0.98
C LEU A 21 -25.04 -51.18 -2.13
N THR A 22 -24.49 -51.13 -3.36
CA THR A 22 -24.91 -51.07 -4.80
C THR A 22 -26.35 -51.42 -5.37
N LEU A 23 -26.49 -51.18 -6.70
CA LEU A 23 -27.41 -51.73 -7.76
C LEU A 23 -28.74 -50.97 -8.06
N CYS A 24 -29.34 -50.91 -9.28
CA CYS A 24 -29.08 -51.43 -10.66
C CYS A 24 -29.76 -50.43 -11.69
N ILE A 25 -30.11 -50.54 -13.01
CA ILE A 25 -30.31 -51.54 -14.12
C ILE A 25 -30.04 -50.79 -15.48
N ILE A 26 -29.07 -51.13 -16.35
CA ILE A 26 -29.05 -52.03 -17.56
C ILE A 26 -30.00 -51.70 -18.75
N CYS A 27 -29.42 -51.46 -19.95
CA CYS A 27 -29.83 -51.91 -21.32
C CYS A 27 -29.05 -51.16 -22.44
N MET A 28 -28.74 -51.68 -23.65
CA MET A 28 -28.48 -53.05 -24.12
C MET A 28 -27.83 -53.06 -25.54
N VAL A 29 -26.92 -54.02 -25.81
CA VAL A 29 -26.58 -54.64 -27.12
C VAL A 29 -26.18 -53.78 -28.35
N LEU A 30 -24.92 -53.94 -28.78
CA LEU A 30 -24.56 -54.49 -30.11
C LEU A 30 -23.19 -55.19 -30.03
N ALA A 31 -22.91 -56.19 -30.89
CA ALA A 31 -21.81 -57.14 -30.68
C ALA A 31 -21.32 -57.87 -31.95
N LYS A 32 -20.21 -58.62 -31.79
CA LYS A 32 -19.44 -59.49 -32.74
C LYS A 32 -18.22 -58.80 -33.37
N ARG A 33 -17.08 -59.49 -33.58
CA ARG A 33 -16.58 -60.78 -33.04
C ARG A 33 -15.07 -60.88 -33.26
N VAL A 34 -14.39 -61.61 -32.36
CA VAL A 34 -13.27 -62.55 -32.61
C VAL A 34 -12.29 -62.18 -33.74
N ASP A 35 -11.04 -61.91 -33.36
CA ASP A 35 -10.01 -62.92 -33.63
C ASP A 35 -9.10 -63.11 -32.41
N ALA A 36 -8.80 -64.37 -32.10
CA ALA A 36 -7.89 -64.75 -31.02
C ALA A 36 -6.59 -65.23 -31.66
N GLN A 37 -5.70 -64.30 -32.01
CA GLN A 37 -4.38 -64.66 -32.46
C GLN A 37 -3.56 -65.19 -31.28
N THR A 38 -3.10 -66.42 -31.41
CA THR A 38 -2.13 -67.03 -30.51
C THR A 38 -0.84 -66.21 -30.58
N ILE A 39 -0.58 -65.37 -29.58
CA ILE A 39 0.75 -64.78 -29.42
C ILE A 39 1.66 -65.93 -28.99
N THR A 40 2.33 -66.54 -29.97
CA THR A 40 3.55 -67.30 -29.73
C THR A 40 4.57 -66.31 -29.18
N SER A 41 4.83 -66.37 -27.88
CA SER A 41 5.92 -65.61 -27.28
C SER A 41 7.22 -66.04 -27.94
N THR A 42 7.81 -65.12 -28.72
CA THR A 42 9.24 -65.19 -29.03
C THR A 42 10.01 -65.27 -27.72
N PRO A 43 10.94 -66.23 -27.55
CA PRO A 43 11.67 -66.37 -26.30
C PRO A 43 12.42 -65.07 -26.02
N GLN A 44 12.13 -64.45 -24.88
CA GLN A 44 12.78 -63.21 -24.45
C GLN A 44 14.28 -63.48 -24.31
N GLN A 45 15.10 -62.78 -25.10
CA GLN A 45 16.55 -62.99 -25.10
C GLN A 45 17.14 -62.53 -23.76
N SER A 46 17.95 -63.38 -23.14
CA SER A 46 18.59 -63.04 -21.86
C SER A 46 19.88 -62.25 -22.10
N THR A 47 19.95 -61.04 -21.58
CA THR A 47 21.12 -60.15 -21.72
C THR A 47 22.31 -60.73 -20.95
N THR A 48 23.46 -60.87 -21.62
CA THR A 48 24.61 -61.61 -21.10
C THR A 48 25.91 -60.83 -21.31
N GLY A 49 26.58 -60.47 -20.21
CA GLY A 49 27.95 -59.98 -20.23
C GLY A 49 28.96 -61.12 -20.29
N VAL A 50 30.10 -60.90 -20.93
CA VAL A 50 31.27 -61.79 -20.82
C VAL A 50 32.47 -60.91 -20.52
N PHE A 51 32.98 -60.98 -19.29
CA PHE A 51 34.20 -60.28 -18.91
C PHE A 51 35.39 -60.82 -19.71
N GLN A 52 36.42 -60.00 -19.90
CA GLN A 52 37.72 -60.49 -20.33
C GLN A 52 38.26 -61.48 -19.28
N PHE A 53 38.64 -62.68 -19.70
CA PHE A 53 39.17 -63.71 -18.81
C PHE A 53 40.61 -63.37 -18.42
N VAL A 54 41.05 -63.86 -17.25
CA VAL A 54 42.38 -63.56 -16.72
C VAL A 54 43.32 -64.77 -16.83
N ALA A 55 44.53 -64.57 -17.35
CA ALA A 55 45.60 -65.56 -17.22
C ALA A 55 46.15 -65.57 -15.79
N THR A 56 46.24 -66.76 -15.17
CA THR A 56 46.80 -66.94 -13.83
C THR A 56 48.17 -67.61 -13.84
N SER A 57 48.78 -67.80 -15.01
CA SER A 57 50.19 -68.19 -15.17
C SER A 57 50.76 -67.56 -16.44
N ILE A 58 52.04 -67.15 -16.41
CA ILE A 58 52.65 -66.34 -17.48
C ILE A 58 52.80 -67.08 -18.83
N ASP A 59 52.67 -68.40 -18.80
CA ASP A 59 52.78 -69.32 -19.94
C ASP A 59 51.44 -69.60 -20.65
N VAL A 60 50.37 -68.91 -20.26
CA VAL A 60 49.07 -68.89 -20.97
C VAL A 60 48.57 -67.47 -21.29
N VAL A 61 49.40 -66.44 -21.10
CA VAL A 61 49.07 -65.04 -21.46
C VAL A 61 48.93 -64.90 -22.98
N GLY A 62 47.86 -64.26 -23.42
CA GLY A 62 47.36 -64.23 -24.79
C GLY A 62 46.41 -65.38 -25.15
N LEU A 63 46.24 -66.40 -24.29
CA LEU A 63 45.29 -67.50 -24.51
C LEU A 63 43.97 -67.30 -23.77
N GLU A 64 43.98 -66.55 -22.67
CA GLU A 64 42.79 -65.99 -22.04
C GLU A 64 42.00 -65.10 -23.00
N ASP A 65 42.69 -64.35 -23.87
CA ASP A 65 42.07 -63.53 -24.92
C ASP A 65 41.40 -64.40 -25.99
N GLU A 66 42.07 -65.45 -26.47
CA GLU A 66 41.51 -66.41 -27.44
C GLU A 66 40.27 -67.12 -26.87
N VAL A 67 40.34 -67.59 -25.62
CA VAL A 67 39.20 -68.22 -24.94
C VAL A 67 38.05 -67.24 -24.72
N SER A 68 38.33 -66.00 -24.29
CA SER A 68 37.30 -64.95 -24.09
C SER A 68 36.59 -64.59 -25.40
N TYR A 69 37.38 -64.46 -26.48
CA TYR A 69 36.87 -64.21 -27.83
C TYR A 69 35.97 -65.36 -28.32
N ILE A 70 36.42 -66.61 -28.17
CA ILE A 70 35.65 -67.81 -28.53
C ILE A 70 34.34 -67.85 -27.73
N VAL A 71 34.37 -67.68 -26.40
CA VAL A 71 33.14 -67.69 -25.57
C VAL A 71 32.13 -66.64 -26.05
N ARG A 72 32.56 -65.39 -26.30
CA ARG A 72 31.69 -64.33 -26.84
C ARG A 72 31.13 -64.67 -28.22
N ASN A 73 31.96 -65.19 -29.12
CA ASN A 73 31.57 -65.51 -30.49
C ASN A 73 30.56 -66.68 -30.54
N GLU A 74 30.79 -67.73 -29.75
CA GLU A 74 29.95 -68.92 -29.75
C GLU A 74 28.61 -68.69 -29.04
N LEU A 75 28.57 -67.89 -27.97
CA LEU A 75 27.31 -67.55 -27.30
C LEU A 75 26.41 -66.67 -28.18
N ARG A 76 26.96 -65.77 -29.00
CA ARG A 76 26.20 -65.01 -30.01
C ARG A 76 25.54 -65.87 -31.11
N LYS A 77 25.91 -67.15 -31.24
CA LYS A 77 25.19 -68.10 -32.11
C LYS A 77 23.91 -68.64 -31.47
N SER A 78 23.68 -68.38 -30.18
CA SER A 78 22.51 -68.87 -29.43
C SER A 78 21.34 -67.89 -29.58
N PRO A 79 20.22 -68.24 -30.23
CA PRO A 79 19.14 -67.29 -30.56
C PRO A 79 18.35 -66.77 -29.35
N ASN A 80 18.60 -67.29 -28.15
CA ASN A 80 17.93 -66.92 -26.91
C ASN A 80 18.81 -66.07 -25.97
N LEU A 81 20.03 -65.68 -26.38
CA LEU A 81 20.96 -64.86 -25.59
C LEU A 81 21.35 -63.62 -26.39
N ASP A 82 21.26 -62.45 -25.77
CA ASP A 82 21.85 -61.23 -26.32
C ASP A 82 23.18 -60.96 -25.60
N VAL A 83 24.29 -60.95 -26.34
CA VAL A 83 25.65 -60.85 -25.76
C VAL A 83 26.24 -59.50 -26.13
N ILE A 84 26.12 -58.57 -25.18
CA ILE A 84 26.55 -57.16 -25.25
C ILE A 84 27.92 -56.99 -25.93
N ASN A 85 28.10 -55.90 -26.67
CA ASN A 85 29.38 -55.59 -27.30
C ASN A 85 30.46 -55.39 -26.24
N GLN A 86 31.66 -55.95 -26.47
CA GLN A 86 32.77 -55.87 -25.52
C GLN A 86 33.16 -54.42 -25.22
N ARG A 87 33.11 -53.55 -26.25
CA ARG A 87 33.45 -52.12 -26.11
C ARG A 87 32.41 -51.33 -25.33
N GLU A 88 31.13 -51.68 -25.47
CA GLU A 88 30.02 -51.05 -24.71
C GLU A 88 30.08 -51.49 -23.24
N LEU A 89 30.35 -52.78 -23.00
CA LEU A 89 30.61 -53.35 -21.67
C LEU A 89 31.81 -52.63 -20.99
N GLU A 90 32.96 -52.54 -21.66
CA GLU A 90 34.16 -51.88 -21.14
C GLU A 90 33.93 -50.40 -20.79
N ILE A 91 33.32 -49.62 -21.68
CA ILE A 91 33.03 -48.20 -21.44
C ILE A 91 32.07 -48.04 -20.26
N SER A 92 31.08 -48.91 -20.13
CA SER A 92 30.05 -48.78 -19.10
C SER A 92 30.52 -49.26 -17.72
N LEU A 93 31.39 -50.26 -17.65
CA LEU A 93 32.07 -50.68 -16.42
C LEU A 93 33.07 -49.63 -15.92
N ALA A 94 33.87 -49.06 -16.82
CA ALA A 94 34.84 -48.01 -16.48
C ALA A 94 34.18 -46.74 -15.93
N ARG A 95 32.95 -46.42 -16.37
CA ARG A 95 32.16 -45.28 -15.84
C ARG A 95 31.60 -45.50 -14.43
N ASN A 96 31.57 -46.74 -13.94
CA ASN A 96 30.98 -47.12 -12.65
C ASN A 96 32.00 -47.73 -11.66
N ASP A 97 33.29 -47.56 -11.98
CA ASP A 97 34.44 -48.07 -11.24
C ASP A 97 34.30 -49.58 -10.92
N ILE A 98 34.15 -50.38 -11.98
CA ILE A 98 34.00 -51.84 -11.93
C ILE A 98 35.12 -52.50 -12.73
N GLU A 99 35.97 -53.29 -12.07
CA GLU A 99 37.04 -54.04 -12.74
C GLU A 99 36.55 -55.36 -13.33
N GLN A 100 36.92 -55.64 -14.58
CA GLN A 100 36.74 -56.98 -15.17
C GLN A 100 37.78 -57.95 -14.59
N ARG A 101 37.42 -58.60 -13.49
CA ARG A 101 38.24 -59.62 -12.79
C ARG A 101 37.42 -60.87 -12.49
N PHE A 102 38.10 -61.99 -12.21
CA PHE A 102 37.45 -63.25 -11.82
C PHE A 102 36.91 -63.16 -10.38
N SER A 103 35.83 -62.40 -10.21
CA SER A 103 35.13 -62.16 -8.94
C SER A 103 33.62 -62.15 -9.20
N ALA A 104 32.89 -63.04 -8.52
CA ALA A 104 31.44 -63.05 -8.59
C ALA A 104 30.82 -61.73 -8.10
N ALA A 105 31.41 -61.06 -7.11
CA ALA A 105 30.91 -59.80 -6.58
C ALA A 105 30.98 -58.65 -7.61
N GLU A 106 32.07 -58.55 -8.39
CA GLU A 106 32.15 -57.57 -9.48
C GLU A 106 31.21 -57.92 -10.63
N ALA A 107 31.03 -59.21 -10.91
CA ALA A 107 30.10 -59.68 -11.93
C ALA A 107 28.64 -59.39 -11.55
N VAL A 108 28.27 -59.48 -10.25
CA VAL A 108 26.96 -59.04 -9.74
C VAL A 108 26.83 -57.51 -9.80
N LYS A 109 27.82 -56.75 -9.32
CA LYS A 109 27.83 -55.27 -9.41
C LYS A 109 27.65 -54.80 -10.86
N ALA A 110 28.39 -55.42 -11.80
CA ALA A 110 28.26 -55.19 -13.23
C ALA A 110 26.87 -55.55 -13.77
N ALA A 111 26.32 -56.71 -13.38
CA ALA A 111 25.02 -57.17 -13.82
C ALA A 111 23.90 -56.22 -13.40
N SER A 112 23.92 -55.72 -12.15
CA SER A 112 22.96 -54.72 -11.65
C SER A 112 23.09 -53.38 -12.38
N VAL A 113 24.32 -52.85 -12.49
CA VAL A 113 24.59 -51.54 -13.11
C VAL A 113 24.28 -51.51 -14.62
N LEU A 114 24.41 -52.65 -15.31
CA LEU A 114 24.23 -52.76 -16.76
C LEU A 114 22.96 -53.54 -17.17
N ASN A 115 22.10 -53.89 -16.21
CA ASN A 115 20.88 -54.69 -16.41
C ASN A 115 21.10 -55.98 -17.23
N LEU A 116 22.16 -56.72 -16.89
CA LEU A 116 22.51 -57.99 -17.52
C LEU A 116 21.89 -59.14 -16.72
N ASN A 117 21.11 -60.03 -17.37
CA ASN A 117 20.56 -61.21 -16.71
C ASN A 117 21.65 -62.18 -16.25
N TYR A 118 22.78 -62.27 -16.97
CA TYR A 118 23.92 -63.11 -16.62
C TYR A 118 25.26 -62.41 -16.92
N VAL A 119 26.29 -62.73 -16.14
CA VAL A 119 27.67 -62.32 -16.44
C VAL A 119 28.60 -63.53 -16.38
N ILE A 120 29.35 -63.77 -17.45
CA ILE A 120 30.30 -64.88 -17.53
C ILE A 120 31.70 -64.35 -17.22
N ILE A 121 32.35 -64.98 -16.25
CA ILE A 121 33.72 -64.70 -15.85
C ILE A 121 34.58 -65.96 -16.01
N GLY A 122 35.84 -65.80 -16.39
CA GLY A 122 36.72 -66.92 -16.66
C GLY A 122 38.18 -66.66 -16.30
N LYS A 123 38.91 -67.74 -16.07
CA LYS A 123 40.37 -67.70 -15.84
C LYS A 123 41.06 -68.87 -16.51
N VAL A 124 42.18 -68.58 -17.17
CA VAL A 124 42.99 -69.56 -17.89
C VAL A 124 44.30 -69.78 -17.13
N SER A 125 44.72 -71.03 -17.00
CA SER A 125 45.88 -71.46 -16.21
C SER A 125 46.55 -72.67 -16.86
N ARG A 126 47.85 -72.86 -16.66
CA ARG A 126 48.48 -74.15 -17.00
C ARG A 126 48.51 -75.10 -15.80
N GLN A 127 48.08 -76.34 -16.01
CA GLN A 127 48.09 -77.41 -15.01
C GLN A 127 48.62 -78.70 -15.67
N SER A 128 49.70 -79.27 -15.15
CA SER A 128 50.24 -80.58 -15.59
C SER A 128 50.34 -80.71 -17.12
N GLN A 129 51.11 -79.82 -17.75
CA GLN A 129 51.28 -79.63 -19.21
C GLN A 129 50.05 -79.10 -19.98
N GLN A 130 48.81 -79.29 -19.50
CA GLN A 130 47.58 -78.84 -20.16
C GLN A 130 47.22 -77.38 -19.86
N ILE A 131 46.57 -76.71 -20.81
CA ILE A 131 45.91 -75.41 -20.63
C ILE A 131 44.50 -75.69 -20.07
N VAL A 132 44.10 -74.95 -19.04
CA VAL A 132 42.84 -75.17 -18.31
C VAL A 132 42.08 -73.85 -18.17
N ALA A 133 40.92 -73.76 -18.80
CA ALA A 133 39.99 -72.66 -18.66
C ALA A 133 38.89 -73.04 -17.66
N ASN A 134 38.76 -72.25 -16.59
CA ASN A 134 37.71 -72.39 -15.59
C ASN A 134 36.76 -71.21 -15.79
N ILE A 135 35.48 -71.47 -16.04
CA ILE A 135 34.48 -70.46 -16.43
C ILE A 135 33.29 -70.58 -15.48
N GLN A 136 32.84 -69.45 -14.93
CA GLN A 136 31.66 -69.34 -14.09
C GLN A 136 30.59 -68.52 -14.81
N VAL A 137 29.34 -68.97 -14.78
CA VAL A 137 28.17 -68.18 -15.16
C VAL A 137 27.58 -67.60 -13.87
N ILE A 138 27.56 -66.28 -13.73
CA ILE A 138 27.03 -65.55 -12.58
C ILE A 138 25.61 -65.06 -12.88
N SER A 139 24.70 -65.19 -11.90
CA SER A 139 23.37 -64.57 -11.90
C SER A 139 23.33 -63.50 -10.80
N PRO A 140 22.85 -62.26 -11.07
CA PRO A 140 22.64 -61.25 -10.04
C PRO A 140 21.58 -61.68 -9.03
N ILE A 141 20.50 -62.33 -9.49
CA ILE A 141 19.37 -62.81 -8.65
C ILE A 141 19.84 -63.83 -7.61
N ASN A 142 20.92 -64.57 -7.90
CA ASN A 142 21.49 -65.59 -7.04
C ASN A 142 22.75 -65.13 -6.30
N GLU A 143 23.15 -63.86 -6.48
CA GLU A 143 24.39 -63.24 -5.96
C GLU A 143 25.68 -64.06 -6.19
N GLY A 144 25.73 -64.91 -7.22
CA GLY A 144 26.77 -65.92 -7.35
C GLY A 144 26.70 -66.81 -8.59
N ALA A 145 27.60 -67.81 -8.61
CA ALA A 145 27.75 -68.71 -9.75
C ALA A 145 26.63 -69.77 -9.82
N ILE A 146 25.86 -69.74 -10.90
CA ILE A 146 24.80 -70.72 -11.21
C ILE A 146 25.31 -71.93 -12.02
N GLY A 147 26.57 -71.89 -12.45
CA GLY A 147 27.28 -73.04 -12.99
C GLY A 147 28.76 -72.75 -13.20
N GLU A 148 29.60 -73.77 -12.96
CA GLU A 148 31.04 -73.72 -13.18
C GLU A 148 31.46 -74.82 -14.15
N LEU A 149 32.24 -74.47 -15.18
CA LEU A 149 32.72 -75.39 -16.20
C LEU A 149 34.25 -75.35 -16.29
N THR A 150 34.89 -76.49 -16.54
CA THR A 150 36.35 -76.63 -16.62
C THR A 150 36.75 -77.34 -17.91
N PHE A 151 37.28 -76.59 -18.86
CA PHE A 151 37.76 -77.11 -20.14
C PHE A 151 39.28 -77.32 -20.10
N ARG A 152 39.77 -78.42 -20.68
CA ARG A 152 41.19 -78.83 -20.64
C ARG A 152 41.70 -79.13 -22.04
N PHE A 153 42.73 -78.40 -22.46
CA PHE A 153 43.30 -78.44 -23.80
C PHE A 153 44.76 -78.91 -23.72
N SER A 154 45.19 -79.84 -24.59
CA SER A 154 46.58 -80.29 -24.62
C SER A 154 47.55 -79.27 -25.25
N ASN A 155 47.03 -78.35 -26.07
CA ASN A 155 47.74 -77.27 -26.74
C ASN A 155 46.74 -76.20 -27.24
N GLN A 156 47.25 -75.05 -27.71
CA GLN A 156 46.43 -73.94 -28.18
C GLN A 156 45.46 -74.32 -29.31
N ALA A 157 45.87 -75.13 -30.30
CA ALA A 157 45.01 -75.51 -31.40
C ALA A 157 43.79 -76.35 -30.97
N GLN A 158 43.83 -77.00 -29.79
CA GLN A 158 42.65 -77.64 -29.22
C GLN A 158 41.61 -76.67 -28.67
N ILE A 159 41.97 -75.42 -28.32
CA ILE A 159 41.02 -74.41 -27.85
C ILE A 159 40.02 -74.09 -28.98
N SER A 160 40.55 -73.68 -30.13
CA SER A 160 39.78 -73.42 -31.35
C SER A 160 39.02 -74.67 -31.88
N LEU A 161 39.55 -75.89 -31.70
CA LEU A 161 38.83 -77.14 -32.07
C LEU A 161 37.67 -77.51 -31.13
N GLN A 162 37.54 -76.86 -29.96
CA GLN A 162 36.48 -77.12 -28.98
C GLN A 162 35.52 -75.93 -28.77
N SER A 163 35.61 -74.88 -29.61
CA SER A 163 34.73 -73.69 -29.57
C SER A 163 33.25 -74.04 -29.39
N ASP A 164 32.74 -74.87 -30.29
CA ASP A 164 31.33 -75.24 -30.36
C ASP A 164 30.88 -76.06 -29.15
N GLN A 165 31.80 -76.74 -28.45
CA GLN A 165 31.51 -77.44 -27.20
C GLN A 165 31.37 -76.44 -26.05
N ILE A 166 32.35 -75.53 -25.91
CA ILE A 166 32.37 -74.49 -24.87
C ILE A 166 31.09 -73.64 -24.93
N GLY A 167 30.72 -73.17 -26.13
CA GLY A 167 29.51 -72.37 -26.35
C GLY A 167 28.22 -73.12 -26.00
N ARG A 168 28.07 -74.38 -26.42
CA ARG A 168 26.88 -75.19 -26.13
C ARG A 168 26.72 -75.48 -24.64
N GLU A 169 27.79 -75.83 -23.94
CA GLU A 169 27.71 -76.15 -22.51
C GLU A 169 27.39 -74.91 -21.67
N LEU A 170 27.98 -73.74 -21.98
CA LEU A 170 27.62 -72.47 -21.33
C LEU A 170 26.16 -72.06 -21.62
N ALA A 171 25.71 -72.16 -22.87
CA ALA A 171 24.32 -71.88 -23.23
C ALA A 171 23.34 -72.83 -22.52
N GLN A 172 23.69 -74.10 -22.34
CA GLN A 172 22.88 -75.06 -21.57
C GLN A 172 22.79 -74.71 -20.08
N VAL A 173 23.89 -74.29 -19.46
CA VAL A 173 23.90 -73.81 -18.06
C VAL A 173 22.95 -72.63 -17.88
N ILE A 174 22.96 -71.68 -18.81
CA ILE A 174 22.06 -70.51 -18.78
C ILE A 174 20.60 -70.93 -19.02
N SER A 175 20.33 -71.71 -20.07
CA SER A 175 18.95 -72.11 -20.41
C SER A 175 18.25 -72.93 -19.32
N LYS A 176 19.03 -73.64 -18.48
CA LYS A 176 18.51 -74.42 -17.35
C LYS A 176 18.12 -73.56 -16.14
N HIS A 177 18.59 -72.31 -16.08
CA HIS A 177 18.37 -71.37 -14.99
C HIS A 177 17.75 -70.05 -15.48
N GLN A 178 16.95 -70.09 -16.56
CA GLN A 178 16.08 -68.98 -16.91
C GLN A 178 15.02 -68.82 -15.80
N VAL A 179 15.14 -67.71 -15.07
CA VAL A 179 14.18 -67.27 -14.05
C VAL A 179 13.09 -66.45 -14.76
N ASP A 180 11.85 -66.59 -14.33
CA ASP A 180 10.71 -65.86 -14.91
C ASP A 180 10.86 -64.35 -14.69
N SER A 181 10.56 -63.54 -15.70
CA SER A 181 11.02 -62.14 -15.76
C SER A 181 10.19 -61.16 -14.91
N SER A 182 9.22 -61.65 -14.13
CA SER A 182 8.37 -60.86 -13.24
C SER A 182 9.11 -60.26 -12.04
N ASP A 183 10.07 -60.98 -11.47
CA ASP A 183 10.48 -60.73 -10.08
C ASP A 183 11.59 -59.67 -9.95
N MET A 184 12.34 -59.36 -11.01
CA MET A 184 13.30 -58.25 -11.00
C MET A 184 12.63 -56.87 -11.07
N ALA A 185 11.47 -56.76 -11.72
CA ALA A 185 10.79 -55.48 -11.95
C ALA A 185 10.21 -54.85 -10.67
N ALA A 186 9.99 -55.66 -9.63
CA ALA A 186 9.32 -55.23 -8.39
C ALA A 186 10.22 -54.45 -7.40
N ALA A 187 11.53 -54.40 -7.64
CA ALA A 187 12.51 -53.92 -6.64
C ALA A 187 13.02 -52.48 -6.85
N MET A 188 12.73 -51.82 -7.98
CA MET A 188 13.46 -50.60 -8.41
C MET A 188 12.59 -49.48 -9.01
N ALA A 189 11.28 -49.39 -8.67
CA ALA A 189 10.38 -48.37 -9.23
C ALA A 189 9.66 -47.56 -8.15
N GLN A 190 9.83 -46.24 -8.15
CA GLN A 190 9.08 -45.30 -7.31
C GLN A 190 8.87 -43.96 -8.06
N ASP A 191 7.61 -43.49 -8.14
CA ASP A 191 7.15 -42.40 -9.02
C ASP A 191 7.58 -40.99 -8.58
N TRP A 192 8.88 -40.68 -8.62
CA TRP A 192 9.41 -39.35 -8.31
C TRP A 192 9.14 -38.30 -9.41
N VAL A 193 8.88 -38.72 -10.65
CA VAL A 193 8.56 -37.84 -11.78
C VAL A 193 7.08 -37.95 -12.13
N SER A 194 6.39 -36.81 -12.24
CA SER A 194 4.96 -36.75 -12.56
C SER A 194 4.71 -36.77 -14.07
N LYS A 195 5.61 -36.14 -14.85
CA LYS A 195 5.58 -36.13 -16.31
C LYS A 195 6.97 -35.89 -16.90
N ILE A 196 7.25 -36.50 -18.05
CA ILE A 196 8.34 -36.11 -18.96
C ILE A 196 7.70 -35.77 -20.32
N ASP A 197 7.96 -34.58 -20.83
CA ASP A 197 7.62 -34.13 -22.20
C ASP A 197 8.89 -34.06 -23.06
N ALA A 198 8.75 -34.38 -24.35
CA ALA A 198 9.79 -34.20 -25.36
C ALA A 198 9.15 -33.59 -26.63
N VAL A 199 9.63 -32.43 -27.06
CA VAL A 199 9.08 -31.66 -28.20
C VAL A 199 10.20 -31.39 -29.20
N TYR A 200 9.99 -31.77 -30.46
CA TYR A 200 10.91 -31.51 -31.56
C TYR A 200 10.52 -30.22 -32.30
N ASP A 201 11.44 -29.26 -32.41
CA ASP A 201 11.35 -28.11 -33.31
C ASP A 201 12.71 -27.92 -34.00
N SER A 202 12.70 -27.79 -35.33
CA SER A 202 13.82 -27.27 -36.14
C SER A 202 15.22 -27.84 -35.86
N GLY A 203 15.35 -29.15 -35.64
CA GLY A 203 16.64 -29.82 -35.42
C GLY A 203 17.03 -30.05 -33.96
N GLU A 204 16.21 -29.59 -33.01
CA GLU A 204 16.44 -29.77 -31.57
C GLU A 204 15.24 -30.47 -30.90
N VAL A 205 15.51 -31.31 -29.89
CA VAL A 205 14.49 -31.87 -28.99
C VAL A 205 14.58 -31.15 -27.65
N ALA A 206 13.57 -30.33 -27.33
CA ALA A 206 13.40 -29.76 -26.00
C ALA A 206 12.70 -30.80 -25.10
N LEU A 207 13.38 -31.17 -24.01
CA LEU A 207 12.86 -32.02 -22.95
C LEU A 207 12.55 -31.22 -21.71
N THR A 208 11.42 -31.50 -21.08
CA THR A 208 11.02 -30.90 -19.80
C THR A 208 10.37 -31.96 -18.93
N TRP A 209 10.82 -32.09 -17.68
CA TRP A 209 10.20 -32.97 -16.69
C TRP A 209 9.69 -32.20 -15.48
N SER A 210 8.89 -32.85 -14.65
CA SER A 210 8.34 -32.26 -13.42
C SER A 210 8.35 -33.27 -12.29
N LEU A 211 8.83 -32.86 -11.11
CA LEU A 211 8.78 -33.68 -9.90
C LEU A 211 7.33 -33.96 -9.48
N SER A 212 7.10 -35.13 -8.89
CA SER A 212 5.84 -35.47 -8.21
C SER A 212 5.66 -34.69 -6.90
N ASP A 213 6.76 -34.31 -6.25
CA ASP A 213 6.80 -33.41 -5.10
C ASP A 213 7.93 -32.37 -5.30
N PRO A 214 7.60 -31.07 -5.48
CA PRO A 214 8.58 -29.99 -5.63
C PRO A 214 9.47 -29.71 -4.40
N SER A 215 9.23 -30.37 -3.26
CA SER A 215 10.05 -30.23 -2.04
C SER A 215 11.11 -31.33 -1.87
N THR A 216 11.23 -32.25 -2.83
CA THR A 216 12.26 -33.30 -2.85
C THR A 216 13.67 -32.71 -2.95
N SER A 217 14.59 -33.17 -2.10
CA SER A 217 16.03 -32.86 -2.16
C SER A 217 16.67 -33.59 -3.35
N VAL A 218 17.34 -32.87 -4.25
CA VAL A 218 17.93 -33.41 -5.49
C VAL A 218 19.25 -32.68 -5.78
N LEU A 219 20.32 -33.42 -6.04
CA LEU A 219 21.63 -32.88 -6.44
C LEU A 219 21.73 -32.60 -7.96
N GLY A 220 20.95 -33.34 -8.75
CA GLY A 220 20.84 -33.18 -10.20
C GLY A 220 20.03 -34.31 -10.84
N TYR A 221 20.03 -34.35 -12.16
CA TYR A 221 19.34 -35.34 -12.98
C TYR A 221 20.30 -35.93 -14.02
N ASN A 222 20.15 -37.20 -14.36
CA ASN A 222 20.84 -37.81 -15.51
C ASN A 222 19.81 -38.13 -16.60
N VAL A 223 20.05 -37.65 -17.83
CA VAL A 223 19.14 -37.86 -18.97
C VAL A 223 19.73 -38.89 -19.93
N TYR A 224 18.86 -39.76 -20.45
CA TYR A 224 19.21 -40.88 -21.32
C TYR A 224 18.38 -40.86 -22.60
N ARG A 225 18.93 -41.41 -23.68
CA ARG A 225 18.30 -41.52 -25.00
C ARG A 225 18.45 -42.92 -25.59
N ALA A 226 17.38 -43.43 -26.21
CA ALA A 226 17.33 -44.67 -26.99
C ALA A 226 16.63 -44.45 -28.34
N THR A 227 16.82 -45.38 -29.27
CA THR A 227 16.07 -45.47 -30.55
C THR A 227 14.96 -46.52 -30.52
N ASP A 228 14.78 -47.22 -29.40
CA ASP A 228 13.71 -48.17 -29.13
C ASP A 228 13.15 -47.89 -27.71
N ALA A 229 11.86 -48.14 -27.50
CA ALA A 229 11.20 -47.98 -26.20
C ALA A 229 11.75 -48.95 -25.14
N ALA A 230 12.26 -50.11 -25.55
CA ALA A 230 12.90 -51.08 -24.67
C ALA A 230 14.38 -50.77 -24.36
N GLY A 231 14.96 -49.74 -24.97
CA GLY A 231 16.39 -49.43 -24.88
C GLY A 231 17.25 -50.22 -25.89
N PRO A 232 18.58 -50.29 -25.69
CA PRO A 232 19.33 -49.78 -24.54
C PRO A 232 19.34 -48.23 -24.48
N PHE A 233 19.13 -47.71 -23.28
CA PHE A 233 19.16 -46.27 -23.00
C PHE A 233 20.61 -45.79 -22.78
N SER A 234 21.12 -44.99 -23.71
CA SER A 234 22.45 -44.38 -23.63
C SER A 234 22.41 -43.08 -22.86
N TYR A 235 23.34 -42.87 -21.93
CA TYR A 235 23.51 -41.59 -21.24
C TYR A 235 23.76 -40.45 -22.24
N LEU A 236 23.06 -39.32 -22.04
CA LEU A 236 23.09 -38.15 -22.89
C LEU A 236 23.74 -36.94 -22.18
N SER A 237 23.21 -36.54 -21.02
CA SER A 237 23.70 -35.38 -20.24
C SER A 237 23.32 -35.49 -18.76
N SER A 238 23.84 -34.59 -17.93
CA SER A 238 23.50 -34.42 -16.51
C SER A 238 23.17 -32.96 -16.24
N GLU A 239 21.99 -32.71 -15.67
CA GLU A 239 21.38 -31.38 -15.56
C GLU A 239 21.03 -31.05 -14.10
N THR A 240 21.12 -29.78 -13.71
CA THR A 240 20.64 -29.31 -12.39
C THR A 240 19.20 -28.78 -12.45
N GLU A 241 18.74 -28.41 -13.64
CA GLU A 241 17.39 -27.91 -13.94
C GLU A 241 16.51 -29.05 -14.48
N THR A 242 15.17 -28.91 -14.42
CA THR A 242 14.24 -29.95 -14.93
C THR A 242 13.99 -29.90 -16.44
N THR A 243 14.99 -29.45 -17.22
CA THR A 243 14.89 -29.25 -18.67
C THR A 243 16.21 -29.55 -19.38
N LEU A 244 16.17 -30.09 -20.60
CA LEU A 244 17.32 -30.32 -21.48
C LEU A 244 17.00 -29.92 -22.92
N VAL A 245 18.00 -29.53 -23.72
CA VAL A 245 17.91 -29.52 -25.19
C VAL A 245 18.89 -30.54 -25.75
N ASP A 246 18.37 -31.48 -26.55
CA ASP A 246 19.17 -32.43 -27.30
C ASP A 246 19.26 -32.00 -28.77
N SER A 247 20.45 -31.58 -29.21
CA SER A 247 20.74 -31.16 -30.58
C SER A 247 20.83 -32.39 -31.51
N VAL A 248 19.69 -33.01 -31.80
CA VAL A 248 19.57 -34.18 -32.69
C VAL A 248 19.99 -33.89 -34.14
N GLY A 249 19.95 -32.63 -34.57
CA GLY A 249 20.45 -32.16 -35.86
C GLY A 249 19.81 -32.88 -37.05
N SER A 250 20.62 -33.59 -37.83
CA SER A 250 20.18 -34.33 -39.02
C SER A 250 19.80 -35.79 -38.76
N LEU A 251 19.64 -36.21 -37.49
CA LEU A 251 19.12 -37.53 -37.14
C LEU A 251 17.61 -37.60 -37.45
N THR A 252 17.09 -38.80 -37.72
CA THR A 252 15.67 -38.99 -38.08
C THR A 252 15.12 -40.30 -37.53
N GLY A 253 13.92 -40.28 -36.95
CA GLY A 253 13.26 -41.45 -36.36
C GLY A 253 12.56 -41.13 -35.04
N THR A 254 11.98 -42.15 -34.41
CA THR A 254 11.48 -42.01 -33.04
C THR A 254 12.65 -42.11 -32.07
N PHE A 255 12.84 -41.10 -31.23
CA PHE A 255 13.75 -41.13 -30.10
C PHE A 255 12.96 -41.24 -28.81
N TYR A 256 13.50 -42.01 -27.86
CA TYR A 256 12.93 -42.28 -26.55
C TYR A 256 13.88 -41.74 -25.49
N TYR A 257 13.34 -41.09 -24.47
CA TYR A 257 14.11 -40.44 -23.41
C TYR A 257 13.64 -40.86 -22.03
N GLN A 258 14.59 -41.11 -21.14
CA GLN A 258 14.39 -41.50 -19.75
C GLN A 258 15.24 -40.56 -18.89
N VAL A 259 14.77 -40.22 -17.68
CA VAL A 259 15.50 -39.34 -16.76
C VAL A 259 15.72 -40.08 -15.44
N SER A 260 16.78 -39.77 -14.73
CA SER A 260 16.99 -40.20 -13.34
C SER A 260 17.15 -38.96 -12.46
N LEU A 261 16.69 -39.00 -11.21
CA LEU A 261 17.17 -38.05 -10.20
C LEU A 261 18.45 -38.59 -9.54
N ILE A 262 19.24 -37.68 -8.97
CA ILE A 262 20.34 -37.96 -8.06
C ILE A 262 19.96 -37.36 -6.71
N ASP A 263 19.79 -38.20 -5.69
CA ASP A 263 19.46 -37.75 -4.32
C ASP A 263 20.67 -37.16 -3.58
N ASP A 264 20.47 -36.67 -2.35
CA ASP A 264 21.51 -36.07 -1.53
C ASP A 264 22.48 -37.08 -0.87
N GLU A 265 22.22 -38.38 -1.01
CA GLU A 265 23.18 -39.46 -0.75
C GLU A 265 24.03 -39.82 -1.99
N GLY A 266 23.68 -39.26 -3.16
CA GLY A 266 24.39 -39.43 -4.43
C GLY A 266 23.95 -40.65 -5.24
N GLN A 267 22.82 -41.27 -4.91
CA GLN A 267 22.29 -42.44 -5.61
C GLN A 267 21.42 -42.02 -6.81
N GLU A 268 21.59 -42.72 -7.94
CA GLU A 268 20.78 -42.49 -9.15
C GLU A 268 19.47 -43.32 -9.11
N LEU A 269 18.33 -42.65 -9.28
CA LEU A 269 17.01 -43.26 -9.33
C LEU A 269 16.32 -43.00 -10.68
N ARG A 270 16.35 -44.00 -11.58
CA ARG A 270 15.70 -43.97 -12.92
C ARG A 270 14.19 -43.76 -12.84
N SER A 271 13.64 -43.02 -13.80
CA SER A 271 12.20 -42.94 -14.04
C SER A 271 11.68 -44.22 -14.69
N ASN A 272 10.48 -44.64 -14.29
CA ASN A 272 9.67 -45.60 -15.06
C ASN A 272 9.05 -44.94 -16.32
N GLN A 273 8.83 -43.62 -16.29
CA GLN A 273 8.35 -42.86 -17.44
C GLN A 273 9.44 -42.75 -18.53
N ILE A 274 8.99 -42.89 -19.78
CA ILE A 274 9.78 -42.69 -20.99
C ILE A 274 9.00 -41.72 -21.89
N ALA A 275 9.60 -40.58 -22.21
CA ALA A 275 9.06 -39.68 -23.23
C ALA A 275 9.49 -40.18 -24.63
N SER A 276 8.62 -40.04 -25.64
CA SER A 276 8.98 -40.33 -27.02
C SER A 276 8.65 -39.17 -27.95
N VAL A 277 9.49 -38.97 -28.97
CA VAL A 277 9.33 -37.89 -29.94
C VAL A 277 9.78 -38.36 -31.32
N ASN A 278 9.03 -38.02 -32.35
CA ASN A 278 9.43 -38.25 -33.73
C ASN A 278 10.26 -37.07 -34.22
N VAL A 279 11.56 -37.31 -34.42
CA VAL A 279 12.47 -36.40 -35.10
C VAL A 279 12.33 -36.64 -36.59
N PHE A 280 11.81 -35.66 -37.31
CA PHE A 280 11.59 -35.76 -38.76
C PHE A 280 12.84 -35.30 -39.52
N ALA A 281 12.97 -35.74 -40.78
CA ALA A 281 13.98 -35.16 -41.68
C ALA A 281 13.71 -33.66 -41.83
N GLU A 282 14.75 -32.84 -41.63
CA GLU A 282 14.67 -31.38 -41.60
C GLU A 282 14.00 -30.83 -42.87
N GLN A 283 12.69 -30.50 -42.79
CA GLN A 283 12.05 -29.68 -43.80
C GLN A 283 12.57 -28.26 -43.64
N LYS A 284 13.63 -27.97 -44.40
CA LYS A 284 14.28 -26.66 -44.43
C LYS A 284 13.25 -25.57 -44.76
N SER A 285 12.81 -24.85 -43.73
CA SER A 285 11.65 -23.96 -43.81
C SER A 285 11.74 -23.00 -44.99
N SER A 286 10.62 -22.83 -45.67
CA SER A 286 10.51 -21.94 -46.82
C SER A 286 10.49 -20.47 -46.40
N LEU A 287 10.15 -20.17 -45.13
CA LEU A 287 10.19 -18.82 -44.58
C LEU A 287 11.62 -18.47 -44.14
N GLN A 288 12.16 -17.42 -44.74
CA GLN A 288 13.44 -16.82 -44.38
C GLN A 288 13.34 -15.96 -43.12
N ALA A 289 14.45 -15.84 -42.40
CA ALA A 289 14.55 -15.04 -41.20
C ALA A 289 14.39 -13.53 -41.50
N PRO A 290 13.68 -12.76 -40.65
CA PRO A 290 13.60 -11.30 -40.77
C PRO A 290 14.96 -10.63 -40.54
N SER A 291 15.12 -9.38 -40.98
CA SER A 291 16.35 -8.61 -40.79
C SER A 291 16.21 -7.62 -39.62
N ILE A 292 16.88 -7.88 -38.50
CA ILE A 292 16.97 -6.92 -37.38
C ILE A 292 17.78 -5.69 -37.85
N VAL A 293 17.25 -4.50 -37.57
CA VAL A 293 17.85 -3.20 -37.96
C VAL A 293 18.02 -2.23 -36.79
N GLY A 294 17.63 -2.62 -35.58
CA GLY A 294 17.94 -1.89 -34.36
C GLY A 294 17.41 -2.57 -33.11
N THR A 295 18.05 -2.29 -31.99
CA THR A 295 17.56 -2.58 -30.64
C THR A 295 17.31 -1.26 -29.93
N LYS A 296 16.29 -1.24 -29.06
CA LYS A 296 16.07 -0.17 -28.10
C LYS A 296 16.26 -0.73 -26.70
N GLU A 297 17.15 -0.12 -25.94
CA GLU A 297 17.41 -0.47 -24.55
C GLU A 297 16.16 -0.24 -23.68
N ARG A 298 15.85 -1.25 -22.87
CA ARG A 298 14.80 -1.30 -21.83
C ARG A 298 15.42 -1.85 -20.55
N VAL A 299 14.76 -1.64 -19.42
CA VAL A 299 15.38 -1.87 -18.10
C VAL A 299 15.69 -3.35 -17.83
N ASN A 300 14.75 -4.25 -18.09
CA ASN A 300 14.85 -5.70 -17.82
C ASN A 300 14.30 -6.58 -18.95
N SER A 301 14.17 -5.99 -20.14
CA SER A 301 13.49 -6.50 -21.33
C SER A 301 14.23 -5.96 -22.57
N ALA A 302 13.74 -6.25 -23.78
CA ALA A 302 14.29 -5.69 -25.01
C ALA A 302 13.19 -5.37 -26.04
N GLU A 303 13.40 -4.32 -26.84
CA GLU A 303 12.54 -3.97 -27.97
C GLU A 303 13.36 -4.01 -29.26
N PHE A 304 12.95 -4.83 -30.21
CA PHE A 304 13.62 -5.06 -31.49
C PHE A 304 12.87 -4.38 -32.63
N GLU A 305 13.61 -3.65 -33.45
CA GLU A 305 13.17 -3.12 -34.73
C GLU A 305 13.70 -3.99 -35.86
N PHE A 306 12.83 -4.47 -36.74
CA PHE A 306 13.19 -5.40 -37.81
C PHE A 306 12.37 -5.17 -39.10
N PHE A 307 12.86 -5.72 -40.20
CA PHE A 307 12.18 -5.78 -41.48
C PHE A 307 11.76 -7.24 -41.80
N PRO A 308 10.54 -7.49 -42.30
CA PRO A 308 10.16 -8.77 -42.91
C PRO A 308 11.17 -9.26 -43.95
N ALA A 309 11.41 -10.57 -44.03
CA ALA A 309 12.23 -11.12 -45.09
C ALA A 309 11.51 -10.97 -46.46
N ALA A 310 12.22 -10.44 -47.46
CA ALA A 310 11.67 -10.24 -48.81
C ALA A 310 11.11 -11.54 -49.43
N ALA A 311 11.73 -12.68 -49.12
CA ALA A 311 11.36 -14.00 -49.59
C ALA A 311 10.08 -14.60 -48.94
N ASN A 312 9.52 -13.95 -47.90
CA ASN A 312 8.30 -14.40 -47.21
C ASN A 312 7.02 -13.79 -47.81
N VAL A 313 7.17 -12.95 -48.84
CA VAL A 313 6.06 -12.29 -49.52
C VAL A 313 5.26 -13.32 -50.31
N GLY A 314 3.93 -13.25 -50.22
CA GLY A 314 3.02 -14.28 -50.72
C GLY A 314 2.86 -15.50 -49.80
N LYS A 315 3.69 -15.67 -48.76
CA LYS A 315 3.69 -16.87 -47.89
C LYS A 315 2.77 -16.78 -46.65
N ASN A 316 1.77 -15.91 -46.70
CA ASN A 316 0.69 -15.78 -45.70
C ASN A 316 1.18 -15.68 -44.23
N ILE A 317 2.17 -14.82 -43.95
CA ILE A 317 2.65 -14.59 -42.58
C ILE A 317 1.51 -14.05 -41.70
N ILE A 318 1.20 -14.76 -40.61
CA ILE A 318 0.16 -14.41 -39.63
C ILE A 318 0.72 -13.81 -38.34
N ALA A 319 2.00 -14.05 -38.02
CA ALA A 319 2.65 -13.46 -36.86
C ALA A 319 4.18 -13.43 -36.99
N TYR A 320 4.82 -12.72 -36.07
CA TYR A 320 6.23 -12.87 -35.73
C TYR A 320 6.36 -13.21 -34.26
N GLU A 321 7.33 -14.07 -33.92
CA GLU A 321 7.66 -14.43 -32.54
C GLU A 321 9.07 -13.93 -32.21
N LEU A 322 9.19 -13.30 -31.04
CA LEU A 322 10.47 -12.97 -30.41
C LEU A 322 10.76 -14.07 -29.38
N LEU A 323 11.88 -14.74 -29.56
CA LEU A 323 12.39 -15.77 -28.66
C LEU A 323 13.56 -15.23 -27.85
N ARG A 324 13.67 -15.69 -26.61
CA ARG A 324 14.75 -15.38 -25.66
C ARG A 324 15.30 -16.69 -25.11
N LYS A 325 16.62 -16.84 -25.05
CA LYS A 325 17.31 -17.91 -24.32
C LYS A 325 18.35 -17.33 -23.37
N ALA A 326 18.55 -17.96 -22.23
CA ALA A 326 19.76 -17.77 -21.43
C ALA A 326 20.89 -18.63 -22.01
N PRO A 327 22.17 -18.34 -21.70
CA PRO A 327 23.29 -19.20 -22.10
C PRO A 327 23.07 -20.65 -21.63
N GLY A 328 23.10 -21.60 -22.57
CA GLY A 328 22.88 -23.03 -22.30
C GLY A 328 21.41 -23.47 -22.17
N GLN A 329 20.42 -22.58 -22.28
CA GLN A 329 19.00 -22.91 -22.16
C GLN A 329 18.25 -22.90 -23.51
N ALA A 330 17.09 -23.55 -23.54
CA ALA A 330 16.16 -23.53 -24.67
C ALA A 330 15.63 -22.12 -24.98
N ALA A 331 15.30 -21.87 -26.24
CA ALA A 331 14.72 -20.61 -26.68
C ALA A 331 13.20 -20.55 -26.42
N LYS A 332 12.80 -19.69 -25.49
CA LYS A 332 11.40 -19.47 -25.08
C LYS A 332 10.80 -18.30 -25.86
N VAL A 333 9.58 -18.44 -26.38
CA VAL A 333 8.82 -17.32 -26.96
C VAL A 333 8.41 -16.36 -25.85
N VAL A 334 8.83 -15.09 -25.94
CA VAL A 334 8.59 -14.04 -24.93
C VAL A 334 7.86 -12.80 -25.49
N GLY A 335 7.72 -12.69 -26.81
CA GLY A 335 6.92 -11.67 -27.47
C GLY A 335 6.28 -12.20 -28.75
N LYS A 336 5.08 -11.72 -29.10
CA LYS A 336 4.39 -12.13 -30.33
C LYS A 336 3.64 -10.97 -30.99
N LEU A 337 4.06 -10.63 -32.21
CA LEU A 337 3.42 -9.64 -33.08
C LEU A 337 2.48 -10.34 -34.04
N THR A 338 1.19 -10.44 -33.70
CA THR A 338 0.16 -11.02 -34.59
C THR A 338 -0.27 -10.01 -35.64
N LEU A 339 -0.32 -10.42 -36.91
CA LEU A 339 -0.81 -9.61 -38.02
C LEU A 339 -2.32 -9.79 -38.24
N PRO A 340 -3.07 -8.74 -38.61
CA PRO A 340 -4.51 -8.84 -38.86
C PRO A 340 -4.83 -9.64 -40.13
N LYS A 341 -5.92 -10.42 -40.10
CA LYS A 341 -6.38 -11.26 -41.23
C LYS A 341 -6.98 -10.42 -42.38
N SER A 342 -6.15 -9.81 -43.22
CA SER A 342 -6.60 -9.22 -44.49
C SER A 342 -5.49 -9.11 -45.56
N GLN A 343 -5.05 -10.23 -46.13
CA GLN A 343 -4.40 -10.33 -47.46
C GLN A 343 -4.62 -11.75 -48.04
N GLY A 344 -5.86 -12.22 -48.00
CA GLY A 344 -6.27 -13.54 -48.52
C GLY A 344 -6.99 -13.43 -49.87
N GLY A 345 -6.27 -13.01 -50.91
CA GLY A 345 -6.81 -12.84 -52.26
C GLY A 345 -5.76 -13.19 -53.33
N ASN A 346 -6.13 -14.06 -54.27
CA ASN A 346 -5.21 -14.57 -55.30
C ASN A 346 -4.69 -13.45 -56.21
N SER A 347 -3.37 -13.28 -56.25
CA SER A 347 -2.67 -12.38 -57.19
C SER A 347 -1.62 -13.14 -58.01
N ASN A 348 -2.08 -13.85 -59.04
CA ASN A 348 -1.21 -14.22 -60.17
C ASN A 348 -0.94 -12.97 -61.02
N SER A 349 -0.08 -12.08 -60.52
CA SER A 349 0.34 -10.84 -61.20
C SER A 349 1.79 -10.54 -60.86
N SER A 350 2.69 -10.80 -61.80
CA SER A 350 4.12 -10.50 -61.65
C SER A 350 4.41 -9.04 -62.02
N ASN A 351 4.65 -8.19 -61.01
CA ASN A 351 5.57 -7.04 -61.06
C ASN A 351 5.63 -6.27 -59.72
N ASN A 352 4.66 -6.48 -58.84
CA ASN A 352 4.55 -5.73 -57.61
C ASN A 352 5.69 -5.99 -56.62
N LYS A 353 6.60 -5.03 -56.45
CA LYS A 353 7.61 -5.09 -55.38
C LYS A 353 6.92 -4.95 -54.01
N PRO A 354 7.20 -5.82 -53.04
CA PRO A 354 6.66 -5.68 -51.69
C PRO A 354 7.37 -4.54 -50.95
N SER A 355 6.60 -3.56 -50.47
CA SER A 355 7.12 -2.52 -49.59
C SER A 355 7.31 -3.09 -48.17
N ILE A 356 8.52 -3.55 -47.89
CA ILE A 356 8.93 -4.16 -46.62
C ILE A 356 8.95 -3.07 -45.53
N GLN A 357 7.87 -2.97 -44.74
CA GLN A 357 7.76 -1.97 -43.67
C GLN A 357 8.56 -2.39 -42.43
N LYS A 358 9.11 -1.40 -41.71
CA LYS A 358 9.85 -1.61 -40.46
C LYS A 358 8.86 -1.87 -39.32
N MET A 359 9.03 -2.97 -38.61
CA MET A 359 8.16 -3.42 -37.52
C MET A 359 8.89 -3.45 -36.18
N LYS A 360 8.12 -3.51 -35.10
CA LYS A 360 8.59 -3.60 -33.71
C LYS A 360 8.04 -4.84 -33.05
N ILE A 361 8.88 -5.52 -32.26
CA ILE A 361 8.46 -6.57 -31.33
C ILE A 361 9.28 -6.43 -30.04
N SER A 362 8.62 -6.59 -28.89
CA SER A 362 9.25 -6.46 -27.58
C SER A 362 9.09 -7.74 -26.78
N ASP A 363 9.99 -7.96 -25.83
CA ASP A 363 9.77 -8.91 -24.76
C ASP A 363 8.61 -8.41 -23.89
N THR A 364 7.50 -9.13 -23.90
CA THR A 364 6.27 -8.83 -23.14
C THR A 364 5.95 -9.93 -22.15
N SER A 365 6.93 -10.75 -21.78
CA SER A 365 6.74 -11.89 -20.86
C SER A 365 6.44 -11.47 -19.42
N GLY A 366 6.94 -10.29 -19.01
CA GLY A 366 6.98 -9.88 -17.60
C GLY A 366 8.04 -10.63 -16.77
N GLU A 367 8.68 -11.63 -17.36
CA GLU A 367 9.75 -12.42 -16.74
C GLU A 367 11.08 -11.67 -16.89
N GLY A 368 11.30 -10.66 -16.04
CA GLY A 368 12.54 -9.89 -16.01
C GLY A 368 13.76 -10.77 -15.67
N PHE A 369 14.89 -10.49 -16.33
CA PHE A 369 16.14 -11.24 -16.16
C PHE A 369 17.28 -10.34 -15.65
N SER A 370 18.37 -10.96 -15.24
CA SER A 370 19.63 -10.30 -14.85
C SER A 370 20.78 -10.82 -15.71
N GLY A 371 21.76 -9.96 -15.99
CA GLY A 371 22.87 -10.30 -16.89
C GLY A 371 22.47 -10.30 -18.36
N THR A 372 23.12 -11.17 -19.15
CA THR A 372 23.00 -11.23 -20.62
C THR A 372 22.18 -12.44 -21.06
N VAL A 373 21.19 -12.19 -21.92
CA VAL A 373 20.38 -13.19 -22.62
C VAL A 373 20.54 -13.01 -24.14
N GLU A 374 20.16 -14.01 -24.93
CA GLU A 374 20.19 -13.92 -26.39
C GLU A 374 18.77 -13.95 -26.96
N TYR A 375 18.49 -13.06 -27.92
CA TYR A 375 17.19 -12.92 -28.58
C TYR A 375 17.25 -13.26 -30.07
N ALA A 376 16.21 -13.90 -30.60
CA ALA A 376 16.04 -14.12 -32.04
C ALA A 376 14.57 -13.93 -32.46
N ILE A 377 14.33 -13.62 -33.73
CA ILE A 377 12.96 -13.42 -34.27
C ILE A 377 12.69 -14.45 -35.37
N ARG A 378 11.48 -15.03 -35.40
CA ARG A 378 10.99 -15.82 -36.54
C ARG A 378 9.66 -15.32 -37.08
N ALA A 379 9.43 -15.55 -38.37
CA ALA A 379 8.12 -15.38 -39.00
C ALA A 379 7.27 -16.65 -38.80
N ILE A 380 5.94 -16.51 -38.75
CA ILE A 380 4.98 -17.61 -38.58
C ILE A 380 3.90 -17.51 -39.65
N ASN A 381 3.63 -18.60 -40.38
CA ASN A 381 2.41 -18.74 -41.20
C ASN A 381 1.52 -19.89 -40.64
N PRO A 382 0.38 -20.25 -41.26
CA PRO A 382 -0.48 -21.33 -40.74
C PRO A 382 0.06 -22.75 -40.90
N GLU A 383 1.19 -22.95 -41.59
CA GLU A 383 1.70 -24.25 -42.04
C GLU A 383 3.13 -24.55 -41.51
N GLU A 384 3.96 -23.53 -41.33
CA GLU A 384 5.35 -23.64 -40.87
C GLU A 384 5.79 -22.47 -39.94
N ASN A 385 6.67 -22.80 -38.99
CA ASN A 385 7.51 -21.83 -38.29
C ASN A 385 8.71 -21.48 -39.17
N GLY A 386 9.03 -20.20 -39.30
CA GLY A 386 10.14 -19.74 -40.12
C GLY A 386 11.50 -19.80 -39.44
N GLN A 387 12.55 -19.64 -40.26
CA GLN A 387 13.93 -19.56 -39.79
C GLN A 387 14.09 -18.40 -38.77
N LEU A 388 14.83 -18.70 -37.70
CA LEU A 388 15.25 -17.71 -36.71
C LEU A 388 16.29 -16.77 -37.31
N THR A 389 16.32 -15.52 -36.85
CA THR A 389 17.50 -14.65 -37.01
C THR A 389 18.71 -15.24 -36.29
N ASP A 390 19.89 -14.74 -36.64
CA ASP A 390 21.03 -14.80 -35.73
C ASP A 390 20.63 -14.28 -34.35
N TYR A 391 21.20 -14.88 -33.31
CA TYR A 391 20.94 -14.52 -31.93
C TYR A 391 21.66 -13.21 -31.57
N VAL A 392 20.89 -12.20 -31.14
CA VAL A 392 21.40 -10.90 -30.71
C VAL A 392 21.52 -10.90 -29.18
N PRO A 393 22.73 -10.76 -28.61
CA PRO A 393 22.90 -10.67 -27.16
C PRO A 393 22.36 -9.34 -26.63
N TYR A 394 21.72 -9.39 -25.48
CA TYR A 394 21.14 -8.26 -24.78
C TYR A 394 21.41 -8.36 -23.28
N THR A 395 21.88 -7.27 -22.66
CA THR A 395 22.22 -7.22 -21.23
C THR A 395 21.23 -6.31 -20.50
N ALA A 396 20.60 -6.81 -19.44
CA ALA A 396 19.71 -6.01 -18.60
C ALA A 396 20.45 -4.86 -17.92
N ALA A 397 19.75 -3.76 -17.63
CA ALA A 397 20.32 -2.64 -16.89
C ALA A 397 20.65 -3.07 -15.45
N LEU A 398 21.82 -2.66 -14.96
CA LEU A 398 22.21 -2.94 -13.58
C LEU A 398 21.44 -2.03 -12.61
N ALA A 399 21.01 -2.61 -11.48
CA ALA A 399 20.50 -1.84 -10.37
C ALA A 399 21.60 -0.88 -9.85
N PRO A 400 21.29 0.39 -9.57
CA PRO A 400 22.29 1.36 -9.15
C PRO A 400 22.78 1.07 -7.73
N ASN A 401 24.07 1.24 -7.48
CA ASN A 401 24.66 1.02 -6.15
C ASN A 401 24.05 1.98 -5.12
N LEU A 402 23.32 1.44 -4.15
CA LEU A 402 22.67 2.20 -3.10
C LEU A 402 23.64 2.43 -1.93
N ASN A 403 23.68 3.66 -1.45
CA ASN A 403 24.49 4.14 -0.34
C ASN A 403 23.62 4.90 0.66
N ALA A 404 24.07 5.00 1.91
CA ALA A 404 23.48 5.88 2.91
C ALA A 404 24.53 6.84 3.47
N ALA A 405 24.09 8.03 3.85
CA ALA A 405 24.85 8.89 4.73
C ALA A 405 24.91 8.29 6.14
N PRO A 406 25.94 8.59 6.96
CA PRO A 406 25.95 8.23 8.37
C PRO A 406 24.70 8.76 9.07
N ALA A 407 23.98 7.90 9.79
CA ALA A 407 22.71 8.25 10.43
C ALA A 407 22.93 9.07 11.71
N ASN A 408 23.37 10.31 11.56
CA ASN A 408 23.70 11.25 12.62
C ASN A 408 22.52 12.14 13.07
N VAL A 409 21.30 11.89 12.56
CA VAL A 409 20.07 12.63 12.91
C VAL A 409 19.02 11.66 13.44
N LEU A 410 18.29 12.07 14.49
CA LEU A 410 17.16 11.29 15.02
C LEU A 410 16.05 11.12 13.97
N ARG A 411 15.59 9.87 13.80
CA ARG A 411 14.43 9.46 12.96
C ARG A 411 14.52 9.85 11.48
N GLN A 412 15.74 9.96 10.95
CA GLN A 412 16.00 10.32 9.55
C GLN A 412 17.12 9.47 8.95
N ILE A 413 16.96 9.03 7.69
CA ILE A 413 17.99 8.32 6.92
C ILE A 413 18.09 8.93 5.53
N SER A 414 19.26 9.43 5.15
CA SER A 414 19.53 9.99 3.83
C SER A 414 20.25 8.97 2.95
N LEU A 415 19.70 8.74 1.77
CA LEU A 415 20.08 7.70 0.81
C LEU A 415 20.56 8.36 -0.49
N SER A 416 21.55 7.76 -1.14
CA SER A 416 22.09 8.24 -2.42
C SER A 416 22.56 7.08 -3.29
N TRP A 417 22.52 7.29 -4.61
CA TRP A 417 22.89 6.27 -5.59
C TRP A 417 23.46 6.91 -6.86
N GLN A 418 24.12 6.10 -7.69
CA GLN A 418 24.63 6.52 -8.99
C GLN A 418 23.52 6.54 -10.04
N ALA A 419 23.64 7.39 -11.06
CA ALA A 419 22.67 7.47 -12.14
C ALA A 419 22.65 6.17 -12.96
N SER A 420 21.46 5.63 -13.22
CA SER A 420 21.27 4.55 -14.20
C SER A 420 21.34 5.10 -15.63
N THR A 421 21.80 4.27 -16.57
CA THR A 421 21.88 4.59 -18.01
C THR A 421 20.56 4.40 -18.76
N ALA A 422 19.64 3.60 -18.23
CA ALA A 422 18.33 3.31 -18.79
C ALA A 422 17.21 3.48 -17.74
N GLY A 423 15.95 3.55 -18.19
CA GLY A 423 14.77 3.68 -17.35
C GLY A 423 14.23 5.12 -17.21
N PHE A 424 13.02 5.26 -16.64
CA PHE A 424 12.35 6.54 -16.42
C PHE A 424 12.62 7.11 -15.02
N GLY A 425 12.81 6.24 -14.04
CA GLY A 425 12.96 6.61 -12.63
C GLY A 425 13.37 5.44 -11.76
N TYR A 426 13.26 5.63 -10.44
CA TYR A 426 13.65 4.65 -9.43
C TYR A 426 12.47 4.27 -8.52
N LYS A 427 12.49 3.05 -8.00
CA LYS A 427 11.62 2.65 -6.88
C LYS A 427 12.49 2.23 -5.71
N LEU A 428 12.22 2.85 -4.56
CA LEU A 428 12.97 2.68 -3.34
C LEU A 428 12.18 1.79 -2.38
N TYR A 429 12.84 0.76 -1.87
CA TYR A 429 12.26 -0.26 -1.01
C TYR A 429 12.90 -0.23 0.38
N ARG A 430 12.11 -0.59 1.38
CA ARG A 430 12.51 -0.66 2.79
C ARG A 430 11.98 -1.94 3.42
N LYS A 431 12.69 -2.47 4.41
CA LYS A 431 12.14 -3.45 5.37
C LYS A 431 12.90 -3.40 6.70
N THR A 432 12.35 -4.03 7.74
CA THR A 432 13.10 -4.30 8.99
C THR A 432 13.88 -5.61 8.89
N PRO A 433 14.93 -5.86 9.71
CA PRO A 433 15.68 -7.11 9.67
C PRO A 433 14.82 -8.38 9.84
N ASN A 434 13.74 -8.29 10.62
CA ASN A 434 12.84 -9.42 10.94
C ASN A 434 11.73 -9.64 9.89
N GLN A 435 11.72 -8.86 8.81
CA GLN A 435 10.67 -8.89 7.78
C GLN A 435 11.17 -9.64 6.54
N ALA A 436 10.39 -10.59 6.04
CA ALA A 436 10.73 -11.37 4.84
C ALA A 436 10.72 -10.48 3.59
N ASP A 437 9.55 -9.93 3.27
CA ASP A 437 9.31 -9.20 2.03
C ASP A 437 9.72 -7.73 2.09
N TRP A 438 10.07 -7.16 0.94
CA TRP A 438 10.32 -5.73 0.78
C TRP A 438 9.02 -4.94 0.66
N THR A 439 8.91 -3.77 1.30
CA THR A 439 7.82 -2.83 1.03
C THR A 439 8.33 -1.65 0.21
N LEU A 440 7.54 -1.24 -0.79
CA LEU A 440 7.80 -0.04 -1.59
C LEU A 440 7.62 1.19 -0.68
N LEU A 441 8.72 1.92 -0.45
CA LEU A 441 8.73 3.16 0.32
C LEU A 441 8.39 4.36 -0.57
N LYS A 442 8.99 4.43 -1.76
CA LYS A 442 8.78 5.56 -2.68
C LYS A 442 9.07 5.24 -4.14
N GLU A 443 8.17 5.65 -5.02
CA GLU A 443 8.45 5.79 -6.46
C GLU A 443 8.93 7.21 -6.79
N LEU A 444 9.98 7.31 -7.61
CA LEU A 444 10.69 8.54 -7.97
C LEU A 444 10.75 8.66 -9.50
N PRO A 445 9.79 9.36 -10.14
CA PRO A 445 9.55 9.33 -11.59
C PRO A 445 10.51 10.23 -12.40
N SER A 446 11.80 10.22 -12.04
CA SER A 446 12.85 10.86 -12.83
C SER A 446 14.21 10.22 -12.58
N ILE A 447 14.85 9.72 -13.64
CA ILE A 447 16.17 9.08 -13.62
C ILE A 447 17.30 10.03 -13.15
N ALA A 448 17.04 11.35 -13.14
CA ALA A 448 17.94 12.36 -12.59
C ALA A 448 17.88 12.49 -11.04
N THR A 449 16.98 11.76 -10.37
CA THR A 449 16.85 11.76 -8.90
C THR A 449 17.90 10.83 -8.30
N LEU A 450 18.97 11.37 -7.71
CA LEU A 450 20.11 10.59 -7.20
C LEU A 450 20.19 10.50 -5.67
N ASN A 451 19.16 10.98 -4.96
CA ASN A 451 19.06 10.91 -3.52
C ASN A 451 17.59 10.92 -3.05
N TYR A 452 17.38 10.45 -1.83
CA TYR A 452 16.11 10.53 -1.10
C TYR A 452 16.39 10.59 0.41
N THR A 453 15.51 11.22 1.18
CA THR A 453 15.59 11.24 2.65
C THR A 453 14.33 10.62 3.23
N ASP A 454 14.48 9.47 3.87
CA ASP A 454 13.41 8.85 4.64
C ASP A 454 13.26 9.57 5.99
N ASN A 455 12.04 9.97 6.29
CA ASN A 455 11.62 10.64 7.53
C ASN A 455 10.49 9.86 8.23
N GLN A 456 10.11 8.69 7.72
CA GLN A 456 9.02 7.84 8.24
C GLN A 456 9.59 6.72 9.14
N ILE A 457 10.45 7.09 10.08
CA ILE A 457 11.19 6.15 10.95
C ILE A 457 10.50 6.03 12.32
N ASP A 458 10.20 4.79 12.72
CA ASP A 458 9.49 4.47 13.97
C ASP A 458 10.42 4.41 15.19
N GLY A 459 11.07 5.54 15.48
CA GLY A 459 11.88 5.75 16.68
C GLY A 459 13.39 5.78 16.47
N ASP A 460 14.09 5.89 17.61
CA ASP A 460 15.53 6.15 17.68
C ASP A 460 16.31 4.83 17.84
N GLY A 461 17.51 4.71 17.27
CA GLY A 461 18.32 3.49 17.30
C GLY A 461 17.75 2.29 16.53
N LYS A 462 16.90 2.52 15.53
CA LYS A 462 16.16 1.49 14.78
C LYS A 462 16.89 1.07 13.52
N GLU A 463 16.99 -0.23 13.29
CA GLU A 463 17.60 -0.82 12.09
C GLU A 463 16.58 -0.97 10.94
N TYR A 464 17.00 -0.57 9.75
CA TYR A 464 16.25 -0.76 8.50
C TYR A 464 17.20 -1.24 7.40
N LEU A 465 16.69 -2.09 6.52
CA LEU A 465 17.34 -2.43 5.25
C LEU A 465 16.66 -1.63 4.14
N TYR A 466 17.47 -1.05 3.24
CA TYR A 466 17.01 -0.38 2.03
C TYR A 466 17.60 -1.04 0.79
N SER A 467 16.85 -1.00 -0.31
CA SER A 467 17.29 -1.39 -1.65
C SER A 467 16.53 -0.56 -2.69
N ILE A 468 17.04 -0.48 -3.92
CA ILE A 468 16.46 0.34 -4.99
C ILE A 468 16.41 -0.45 -6.31
N SER A 469 15.34 -0.27 -7.08
CA SER A 469 15.25 -0.68 -8.48
C SER A 469 15.17 0.55 -9.40
N VAL A 470 15.47 0.35 -10.67
CA VAL A 470 15.13 1.27 -11.76
C VAL A 470 13.92 0.70 -12.51
N TYR A 471 13.06 1.54 -13.09
CA TYR A 471 11.86 1.08 -13.80
C TYR A 471 11.58 1.83 -15.12
N ASP A 472 10.83 1.18 -16.00
CA ASP A 472 10.25 1.75 -17.22
C ASP A 472 8.76 1.34 -17.41
N ASP A 473 8.26 1.42 -18.65
CA ASP A 473 6.90 1.02 -19.11
C ASP A 473 6.69 -0.50 -19.21
N LEU A 474 7.75 -1.32 -19.10
CA LEU A 474 7.71 -2.77 -19.29
C LEU A 474 8.18 -3.55 -18.05
N GLY A 475 9.02 -2.98 -17.19
CA GLY A 475 9.45 -3.66 -15.96
C GLY A 475 10.39 -2.88 -15.05
N GLU A 476 11.10 -3.63 -14.21
CA GLU A 476 12.04 -3.13 -13.21
C GLU A 476 13.34 -3.95 -13.19
N THR A 477 14.46 -3.33 -12.81
CA THR A 477 15.67 -4.10 -12.48
C THR A 477 15.41 -5.03 -11.29
N PRO A 478 16.24 -6.06 -11.11
CA PRO A 478 16.47 -6.62 -9.78
C PRO A 478 16.73 -5.51 -8.74
N LEU A 479 16.49 -5.85 -7.47
CA LEU A 479 16.82 -4.97 -6.34
C LEU A 479 18.34 -4.80 -6.18
N SER A 480 18.78 -3.59 -5.86
CA SER A 480 20.19 -3.26 -5.58
C SER A 480 20.76 -4.03 -4.39
N ASN A 481 22.07 -3.88 -4.18
CA ASN A 481 22.72 -4.21 -2.91
C ASN A 481 21.85 -3.72 -1.72
N PRO A 482 21.45 -4.60 -0.80
CA PRO A 482 20.72 -4.20 0.38
C PRO A 482 21.69 -3.53 1.35
N ILE A 483 21.38 -2.30 1.78
CA ILE A 483 22.15 -1.61 2.82
C ILE A 483 21.38 -1.62 4.14
N GLN A 484 22.03 -2.09 5.21
CA GLN A 484 21.52 -1.97 6.58
C GLN A 484 21.96 -0.63 7.17
N VAL A 485 21.01 0.11 7.71
CA VAL A 485 21.23 1.44 8.31
C VAL A 485 20.45 1.53 9.61
N THR A 486 21.12 1.95 10.67
CA THR A 486 20.55 2.10 12.01
C THR A 486 20.47 3.58 12.36
N THR A 487 19.28 4.10 12.72
CA THR A 487 19.14 5.53 13.06
C THR A 487 19.98 5.93 14.27
N LYS A 488 20.28 7.24 14.42
CA LYS A 488 20.90 7.78 15.63
C LYS A 488 20.17 7.24 16.86
N GLY A 489 20.94 6.73 17.82
CA GLY A 489 20.43 6.18 19.07
C GLY A 489 19.68 7.21 19.92
N GLY A 490 18.90 6.74 20.88
CA GLY A 490 18.26 7.60 21.88
C GLY A 490 19.28 8.41 22.68
N LEU A 491 18.81 9.50 23.30
CA LEU A 491 19.69 10.37 24.09
C LEU A 491 20.27 9.64 25.30
N ALA A 492 21.57 9.86 25.55
CA ALA A 492 22.27 9.38 26.74
C ALA A 492 21.62 9.94 28.03
N PRO A 493 21.71 9.20 29.16
CA PRO A 493 21.26 9.70 30.45
C PRO A 493 22.18 10.82 30.96
N PRO A 494 21.66 11.84 31.68
CA PRO A 494 22.49 12.81 32.38
C PRO A 494 23.43 12.14 33.39
N ILE A 495 24.67 12.63 33.47
CA ILE A 495 25.72 12.06 34.33
C ILE A 495 25.95 12.91 35.58
N ASN A 496 26.71 12.36 36.54
CA ASN A 496 26.99 12.98 37.84
C ASN A 496 25.72 13.42 38.59
N VAL A 497 24.69 12.57 38.56
CA VAL A 497 23.43 12.83 39.25
C VAL A 497 23.65 12.76 40.76
N GLN A 498 23.38 13.86 41.46
CA GLN A 498 23.62 14.07 42.88
C GLN A 498 22.37 14.62 43.57
N GLY A 499 22.26 14.43 44.88
CA GLY A 499 21.08 14.84 45.64
C GLY A 499 21.42 15.40 47.02
N VAL A 500 20.66 16.42 47.45
CA VAL A 500 20.78 17.04 48.78
C VAL A 500 19.79 16.35 49.73
N SER A 501 20.35 15.66 50.73
CA SER A 501 19.59 15.01 51.82
C SER A 501 19.37 15.95 53.01
N ASP A 502 18.66 15.48 54.02
CA ASP A 502 18.35 16.15 55.29
C ASP A 502 17.51 17.44 55.17
N LEU A 503 16.83 17.61 54.04
CA LEU A 503 15.76 18.58 53.88
C LEU A 503 14.44 18.02 54.46
N ALA A 504 13.66 18.87 55.13
CA ALA A 504 12.35 18.49 55.66
C ALA A 504 11.31 18.42 54.52
N ARG A 505 10.80 17.21 54.23
CA ARG A 505 9.77 16.90 53.21
C ARG A 505 10.05 17.46 51.81
N LYS A 506 11.33 17.58 51.44
CA LYS A 506 11.80 18.06 50.13
C LYS A 506 13.02 17.25 49.68
N ALA A 507 13.30 17.28 48.39
CA ALA A 507 14.55 16.78 47.83
C ALA A 507 15.03 17.71 46.71
N ARG A 508 16.33 18.02 46.67
CA ARG A 508 16.94 18.73 45.54
C ARG A 508 17.91 17.79 44.83
N ILE A 509 17.79 17.68 43.52
CA ILE A 509 18.61 16.84 42.65
C ILE A 509 19.33 17.72 41.62
N SER A 510 20.56 17.38 41.28
CA SER A 510 21.38 18.05 40.25
C SER A 510 22.12 17.05 39.38
N TRP A 511 22.54 17.48 38.19
CA TRP A 511 23.24 16.67 37.19
C TRP A 511 24.16 17.52 36.32
N THR A 512 25.10 16.87 35.62
CA THR A 512 25.85 17.50 34.52
C THR A 512 24.96 17.56 33.29
N ARG A 513 24.90 18.73 32.64
CA ARG A 513 24.20 18.96 31.37
C ARG A 513 24.58 17.91 30.33
N ASN A 514 23.61 17.49 29.51
CA ASN A 514 23.88 16.74 28.30
C ASN A 514 24.12 17.73 27.13
N ASP A 515 25.26 17.60 26.47
CA ASP A 515 25.69 18.47 25.37
C ASP A 515 25.31 17.96 23.97
N ASP A 516 24.60 16.82 23.86
CA ASP A 516 24.06 16.37 22.57
C ASP A 516 23.07 17.40 21.98
N PRO A 517 23.22 17.84 20.71
CA PRO A 517 22.42 18.91 20.13
C PRO A 517 20.94 18.57 19.91
N ASP A 518 20.52 17.30 20.04
CA ASP A 518 19.10 16.91 20.00
C ASP A 518 18.40 17.04 21.37
N VAL A 519 19.12 17.37 22.45
CA VAL A 519 18.54 17.62 23.79
C VAL A 519 17.74 18.92 23.79
N THR A 520 16.48 18.84 24.21
CA THR A 520 15.56 19.99 24.39
C THR A 520 15.15 20.20 25.84
N GLY A 521 15.53 19.29 26.74
CA GLY A 521 15.11 19.33 28.13
C GLY A 521 15.45 18.06 28.91
N TYR A 522 14.79 17.89 30.05
CA TYR A 522 14.99 16.75 30.96
C TYR A 522 13.67 16.26 31.55
N SER A 523 13.62 15.00 31.94
CA SER A 523 12.49 14.36 32.62
C SER A 523 12.96 13.77 33.95
N VAL A 524 12.30 14.12 35.05
CA VAL A 524 12.69 13.72 36.42
C VAL A 524 11.75 12.64 36.94
N PHE A 525 12.33 11.62 37.56
CA PHE A 525 11.62 10.44 38.07
C PHE A 525 11.95 10.18 39.53
N ARG A 526 11.00 9.57 40.25
CA ARG A 526 11.08 9.24 41.68
C ARG A 526 10.49 7.86 41.98
N SER A 527 11.06 7.17 42.97
CA SER A 527 10.40 6.07 43.71
C SER A 527 10.72 6.18 45.21
N GLU A 528 9.85 5.66 46.08
CA GLU A 528 10.19 5.46 47.49
C GLU A 528 11.19 4.30 47.64
N TYR A 529 12.10 4.39 48.61
CA TYR A 529 13.13 3.38 48.81
C TYR A 529 12.60 2.17 49.60
N THR A 530 12.48 1.05 48.91
CA THR A 530 12.21 -0.27 49.49
C THR A 530 13.49 -1.12 49.44
N PRO A 531 14.06 -1.55 50.58
CA PRO A 531 15.11 -2.56 50.60
C PRO A 531 14.66 -3.86 49.93
N ASP A 532 15.56 -4.51 49.20
CA ASP A 532 15.42 -5.87 48.66
C ASP A 532 14.16 -6.12 47.81
N GLN A 533 13.59 -5.08 47.20
CA GLN A 533 12.45 -5.14 46.28
C GLN A 533 12.73 -4.35 45.00
N GLU A 534 12.18 -4.81 43.87
CA GLU A 534 12.18 -4.04 42.63
C GLU A 534 11.28 -2.80 42.78
N PHE A 535 11.81 -1.64 42.39
CA PHE A 535 11.12 -0.35 42.51
C PHE A 535 10.81 0.23 41.12
N THR A 536 9.62 0.82 40.96
CA THR A 536 9.21 1.47 39.71
C THR A 536 9.42 2.97 39.80
N LEU A 537 10.29 3.51 38.95
CA LEU A 537 10.49 4.95 38.81
C LEU A 537 9.27 5.61 38.13
N THR A 538 8.63 6.54 38.83
CA THR A 538 7.48 7.33 38.34
C THR A 538 7.94 8.71 37.89
N ARG A 539 7.47 9.21 36.74
CA ARG A 539 7.78 10.58 36.28
C ARG A 539 7.07 11.60 37.16
N ILE A 540 7.82 12.54 37.74
CA ILE A 540 7.30 13.60 38.62
C ILE A 540 7.38 15.01 38.01
N GLY A 541 8.15 15.19 36.92
CA GLY A 541 8.24 16.48 36.24
C GLY A 541 9.02 16.43 34.93
N GLU A 542 8.84 17.47 34.13
CA GLU A 542 9.62 17.74 32.92
C GLU A 542 10.10 19.19 32.93
N ILE A 543 11.27 19.41 32.32
CA ILE A 543 11.93 20.71 32.22
C ILE A 543 12.25 20.92 30.75
N LYS A 544 11.50 21.79 30.06
CA LYS A 544 11.71 22.13 28.64
C LYS A 544 12.84 23.17 28.46
N ASP A 545 13.98 22.94 29.09
CA ASP A 545 15.19 23.73 28.99
C ASP A 545 16.42 22.80 28.93
N PRO A 546 17.18 22.76 27.83
CA PRO A 546 18.36 21.91 27.69
C PRO A 546 19.56 22.36 28.53
N LEU A 547 19.53 23.59 29.08
CA LEU A 547 20.56 24.12 29.98
C LEU A 547 20.32 23.77 31.45
N ALA A 548 19.16 23.23 31.80
CA ALA A 548 18.82 22.90 33.18
C ALA A 548 19.72 21.79 33.77
N THR A 549 20.22 22.02 34.97
CA THR A 549 21.14 21.11 35.70
C THR A 549 20.64 20.74 37.09
N SER A 550 19.40 21.11 37.45
CA SER A 550 18.80 20.79 38.75
C SER A 550 17.27 20.82 38.78
N PHE A 551 16.68 20.11 39.74
CA PHE A 551 15.25 20.11 40.04
C PHE A 551 15.04 20.04 41.57
N GLU A 552 13.93 20.57 42.07
CA GLU A 552 13.54 20.49 43.48
C GLU A 552 12.13 19.92 43.60
N ASP A 553 12.03 18.77 44.28
CA ASP A 553 10.78 18.12 44.60
C ASP A 553 10.24 18.61 45.94
N LEU A 554 8.98 19.03 45.92
CA LEU A 554 8.27 19.66 47.02
C LEU A 554 7.00 18.89 47.43
N THR A 555 6.74 17.71 46.82
CA THR A 555 5.38 17.12 46.81
C THR A 555 5.33 15.67 47.30
N GLY A 556 4.74 15.44 48.47
CA GLY A 556 4.40 14.10 48.97
C GLY A 556 5.57 13.28 49.55
N LEU A 557 6.67 13.92 49.96
CA LEU A 557 7.75 13.26 50.69
C LEU A 557 7.40 13.08 52.18
N LYS A 558 7.72 11.90 52.72
CA LYS A 558 7.64 11.55 54.15
C LYS A 558 8.90 11.99 54.90
N ASP A 559 8.85 12.03 56.23
CA ASP A 559 9.99 12.34 57.11
C ASP A 559 10.91 11.12 57.32
N ASN A 560 12.20 11.35 57.60
CA ASN A 560 13.23 10.30 57.80
C ASN A 560 13.33 9.24 56.67
N THR A 561 12.72 9.50 55.51
CA THR A 561 12.43 8.51 54.47
C THR A 561 13.39 8.66 53.30
N GLN A 562 13.78 7.54 52.70
CA GLN A 562 14.67 7.51 51.56
C GLN A 562 13.87 7.39 50.25
N TYR A 563 14.37 8.06 49.20
CA TYR A 563 13.76 8.11 47.87
C TYR A 563 14.83 7.95 46.79
N TYR A 564 14.57 7.09 45.81
CA TYR A 564 15.35 7.01 44.58
C TYR A 564 14.91 8.13 43.62
N TYR A 565 15.87 8.85 43.05
CA TYR A 565 15.62 9.81 41.97
C TYR A 565 16.52 9.54 40.76
N SER A 566 15.95 9.61 39.56
CA SER A 566 16.67 9.53 38.28
C SER A 566 16.23 10.65 37.34
N VAL A 567 17.07 10.97 36.36
CA VAL A 567 16.79 11.96 35.32
C VAL A 567 17.04 11.33 33.95
N ALA A 568 16.23 11.63 32.96
CA ALA A 568 16.47 11.30 31.55
C ALA A 568 16.57 12.58 30.71
N SER A 569 17.35 12.53 29.63
CA SER A 569 17.41 13.61 28.64
C SER A 569 16.17 13.55 27.74
N LEU A 570 15.60 14.70 27.37
CA LEU A 570 14.42 14.82 26.50
C LEU A 570 14.84 15.31 25.10
N ASN A 571 14.29 14.73 24.03
CA ASN A 571 14.56 15.15 22.65
C ASN A 571 13.44 16.03 22.04
N ARG A 572 13.70 16.57 20.85
CA ARG A 572 12.75 17.39 20.05
C ARG A 572 11.39 16.75 19.70
N PHE A 573 11.19 15.47 20.01
CA PHE A 573 9.92 14.75 19.83
C PHE A 573 9.24 14.45 21.18
N ASP A 574 9.62 15.15 22.26
CA ASP A 574 9.22 14.91 23.65
C ASP A 574 9.49 13.47 24.14
N SER A 575 10.41 12.77 23.47
CA SER A 575 10.82 11.42 23.82
C SER A 575 11.98 11.48 24.81
N SER A 576 11.83 10.81 25.95
CA SER A 576 12.93 10.65 26.91
C SER A 576 13.88 9.55 26.47
N GLY A 577 15.18 9.81 26.56
CA GLY A 577 16.22 8.79 26.46
C GLY A 577 16.28 7.90 27.71
N GLU A 578 17.42 7.24 27.92
CA GLU A 578 17.62 6.39 29.10
C GLU A 578 17.58 7.22 30.41
N VAL A 579 17.13 6.57 31.49
CA VAL A 579 17.18 7.15 32.84
C VAL A 579 18.58 6.98 33.43
N SER A 580 19.04 7.99 34.16
CA SER A 580 20.27 7.92 34.93
C SER A 580 20.21 6.81 35.98
N LYS A 581 21.38 6.32 36.40
CA LYS A 581 21.50 5.57 37.65
C LYS A 581 20.83 6.38 38.78
N PRO A 582 20.00 5.75 39.62
CA PRO A 582 19.26 6.48 40.65
C PRO A 582 20.18 6.95 41.77
N VAL A 583 20.02 8.20 42.20
CA VAL A 583 20.61 8.71 43.44
C VAL A 583 19.62 8.51 44.58
N LEU A 584 20.13 8.14 45.76
CA LEU A 584 19.34 7.92 46.96
C LEU A 584 19.37 9.18 47.83
N ILE A 585 18.22 9.82 48.03
CA ILE A 585 18.07 11.03 48.84
C ILE A 585 17.27 10.70 50.10
N LYS A 586 17.72 11.14 51.27
CA LYS A 586 17.02 10.96 52.55
C LYS A 586 16.45 12.28 53.05
N THR A 587 15.19 12.30 53.48
CA THR A 587 14.60 13.46 54.18
C THR A 587 15.03 13.52 55.65
N LYS A 588 14.95 14.72 56.25
CA LYS A 588 15.45 14.99 57.61
C LYS A 588 14.89 14.03 58.66
N THR A 589 15.72 13.70 59.65
CA THR A 589 15.36 12.84 60.80
C THR A 589 14.75 13.68 61.93
N PRO A 590 13.60 13.30 62.52
CA PRO A 590 12.99 14.02 63.65
C PRO A 590 13.82 14.04 64.95
N PRO A 591 13.54 14.99 65.86
CA PRO A 591 14.12 15.02 67.21
C PRO A 591 13.89 13.76 68.07
N PRO A 592 14.77 13.50 69.07
CA PRO A 592 14.55 12.46 70.07
C PRO A 592 13.43 12.81 71.07
N ALA A 593 13.03 11.83 71.89
CA ALA A 593 12.02 12.00 72.94
C ALA A 593 12.59 12.56 74.24
N LEU A 594 11.75 13.22 75.04
CA LEU A 594 12.15 13.79 76.35
C LEU A 594 12.30 12.72 77.44
N GLU A 595 13.15 12.98 78.42
CA GLU A 595 13.41 12.12 79.57
C GLU A 595 12.78 12.67 80.86
N GLN A 596 12.64 11.83 81.89
CA GLN A 596 12.25 12.21 83.27
C GLN A 596 10.95 13.05 83.41
N VAL A 597 9.99 12.86 82.50
CA VAL A 597 8.72 13.59 82.51
C VAL A 597 7.88 13.23 83.76
N SER A 598 7.45 14.24 84.51
CA SER A 598 6.71 14.12 85.79
C SER A 598 5.74 15.29 85.99
N ALA A 599 4.77 15.14 86.91
CA ALA A 599 3.84 16.21 87.29
C ALA A 599 3.40 16.11 88.78
N ASP A 600 3.02 17.24 89.38
CA ASP A 600 2.63 17.39 90.80
C ASP A 600 1.70 18.62 91.02
N ILE A 601 0.92 18.66 92.11
CA ILE A 601 -0.02 19.77 92.40
C ILE A 601 0.49 20.63 93.57
N GLN A 602 0.67 21.92 93.33
CA GLN A 602 1.18 22.88 94.33
C GLN A 602 0.37 24.19 94.26
N ASN A 603 -0.04 24.75 95.41
CA ASN A 603 -0.78 26.02 95.50
C ASN A 603 -2.08 26.14 94.67
N ASN A 604 -2.76 25.03 94.36
CA ASN A 604 -3.87 24.94 93.40
C ASN A 604 -3.47 25.27 91.94
N GLU A 605 -2.25 24.89 91.55
CA GLU A 605 -1.73 24.86 90.19
C GLU A 605 -1.06 23.50 89.93
N MET A 606 -0.94 23.05 88.67
CA MET A 606 -0.27 21.79 88.31
C MET A 606 1.12 22.07 87.73
N LEU A 607 2.18 21.57 88.35
CA LEU A 607 3.57 21.71 87.88
C LEU A 607 4.01 20.45 87.12
N ILE A 608 4.47 20.60 85.89
CA ILE A 608 5.02 19.55 85.01
C ILE A 608 6.53 19.78 84.89
N SER A 609 7.36 18.73 84.91
CA SER A 609 8.84 18.81 84.82
C SER A 609 9.45 17.70 83.96
N TRP A 610 10.60 17.94 83.32
CA TRP A 610 11.26 17.04 82.36
C TRP A 610 12.77 17.30 82.19
N LEU A 611 13.45 16.44 81.43
CA LEU A 611 14.85 16.56 81.01
C LEU A 611 14.99 16.37 79.49
N ILE A 612 15.95 17.06 78.85
CA ILE A 612 16.30 16.86 77.44
C ILE A 612 17.43 15.81 77.32
N PRO A 613 17.32 14.79 76.46
CA PRO A 613 18.37 13.78 76.30
C PRO A 613 19.64 14.39 75.69
N SER A 614 20.81 13.89 76.09
CA SER A 614 22.12 14.36 75.58
C SER A 614 22.37 14.07 74.10
N SER A 615 21.50 13.30 73.44
CA SER A 615 21.50 13.05 71.99
C SER A 615 20.75 14.11 71.17
N ALA A 616 20.05 15.05 71.80
CA ALA A 616 19.35 16.12 71.10
C ALA A 616 20.31 17.21 70.62
N ASN A 617 20.24 17.58 69.33
CA ASN A 617 20.97 18.73 68.80
C ASN A 617 20.30 20.04 69.25
N LEU A 618 20.76 20.60 70.37
CA LEU A 618 20.20 21.83 70.96
C LEU A 618 20.20 23.06 70.03
N GLN A 619 21.03 23.07 68.97
CA GLN A 619 21.04 24.15 67.97
C GLN A 619 19.99 23.99 66.86
N ASP A 620 19.43 22.79 66.70
CA ASP A 620 18.38 22.48 65.72
C ASP A 620 16.97 22.59 66.33
N LEU A 621 16.85 22.52 67.66
CA LEU A 621 15.58 22.66 68.38
C LEU A 621 14.98 24.08 68.26
N GLU A 622 13.65 24.11 68.21
CA GLU A 622 12.81 25.32 68.24
C GLU A 622 12.02 25.42 69.55
N LYS A 623 11.30 24.35 69.92
CA LYS A 623 10.35 24.33 71.05
C LYS A 623 10.10 22.94 71.61
N ILE A 624 9.53 22.89 72.81
CA ILE A 624 8.89 21.71 73.40
C ILE A 624 7.39 21.94 73.37
N VAL A 625 6.63 20.98 72.83
CA VAL A 625 5.17 20.98 72.86
C VAL A 625 4.72 20.14 74.05
N ILE A 626 3.95 20.73 74.94
CA ILE A 626 3.35 20.10 76.12
C ILE A 626 1.87 19.89 75.86
N GLU A 627 1.42 18.65 76.02
CA GLU A 627 0.05 18.24 75.77
C GLU A 627 -0.55 17.55 77.00
N ARG A 628 -1.87 17.63 77.15
CA ARG A 628 -2.63 17.14 78.30
C ARG A 628 -3.81 16.28 77.86
N LYS A 629 -4.07 15.22 78.59
CA LYS A 629 -5.20 14.29 78.43
C LYS A 629 -5.94 14.16 79.76
N TRP A 630 -7.25 13.95 79.72
CA TRP A 630 -8.07 13.87 80.93
C TRP A 630 -8.63 12.45 81.15
N GLN A 631 -8.21 11.83 82.25
CA GLN A 631 -8.65 10.48 82.64
C GLN A 631 -9.88 10.51 83.56
N GLY A 632 -10.77 9.53 83.40
CA GLY A 632 -12.10 9.51 84.02
C GLY A 632 -13.05 10.52 83.37
N ALA A 633 -12.62 11.76 83.20
CA ALA A 633 -13.28 12.81 82.44
C ALA A 633 -12.99 12.72 80.92
N GLY A 634 -13.08 11.50 80.37
CA GLY A 634 -13.16 11.06 78.95
C GLY A 634 -12.52 11.86 77.81
N GLY A 635 -11.51 12.69 78.06
CA GLY A 635 -10.60 13.17 77.04
C GLY A 635 -9.78 11.98 76.54
N ASN A 636 -10.19 11.37 75.43
CA ASN A 636 -9.46 10.22 74.88
C ASN A 636 -8.14 10.62 74.20
N GLU A 637 -8.04 11.88 73.77
CA GLU A 637 -6.91 12.46 73.05
C GLU A 637 -6.17 13.49 73.91
N PHE A 638 -5.01 13.94 73.42
CA PHE A 638 -4.18 14.95 74.09
C PHE A 638 -4.38 16.31 73.41
N GLU A 639 -4.65 17.36 74.19
CA GLU A 639 -4.70 18.77 73.76
C GLU A 639 -3.37 19.48 74.06
N VAL A 640 -2.86 20.32 73.16
CA VAL A 640 -1.69 21.18 73.45
C VAL A 640 -2.07 22.18 74.55
N VAL A 641 -1.34 22.19 75.66
CA VAL A 641 -1.51 23.14 76.77
C VAL A 641 -0.45 24.23 76.81
N ALA A 642 0.74 23.97 76.26
CA ALA A 642 1.78 24.97 76.08
C ALA A 642 2.78 24.60 74.99
N GLU A 643 3.41 25.61 74.41
CA GLU A 643 4.68 25.48 73.70
C GLU A 643 5.73 26.29 74.47
N VAL A 644 6.84 25.65 74.85
CA VAL A 644 7.86 26.23 75.75
C VAL A 644 9.25 26.18 75.12
N SER A 645 10.14 27.06 75.55
CA SER A 645 11.52 27.09 75.06
C SER A 645 12.27 25.79 75.39
N PRO A 646 13.16 25.26 74.52
CA PRO A 646 14.06 24.17 74.86
C PRO A 646 15.05 24.49 76.00
N SER A 647 15.11 25.74 76.47
CA SER A 647 15.82 26.12 77.68
C SER A 647 15.03 25.91 78.98
N GLN A 648 13.76 25.48 78.90
CA GLN A 648 12.90 25.20 80.05
C GLN A 648 12.89 23.70 80.37
N ASN A 649 12.82 23.40 81.67
CA ASN A 649 12.71 22.05 82.24
C ASN A 649 11.41 21.84 83.05
N GLN A 650 10.56 22.86 83.14
CA GLN A 650 9.29 22.83 83.86
C GLN A 650 8.27 23.83 83.30
N TYR A 651 6.98 23.55 83.51
CA TYR A 651 5.82 24.38 83.12
C TYR A 651 4.67 24.19 84.12
N THR A 652 3.88 25.24 84.35
CA THR A 652 2.71 25.18 85.25
C THR A 652 1.41 25.33 84.46
N ASP A 653 0.51 24.36 84.57
CA ASP A 653 -0.84 24.43 84.00
C ASP A 653 -1.87 24.87 85.05
N ASN A 654 -2.47 26.02 84.79
CA ASN A 654 -3.46 26.67 85.66
C ASN A 654 -4.91 26.39 85.23
N ASN A 655 -5.12 25.61 84.17
CA ASN A 655 -6.45 25.26 83.65
C ASN A 655 -7.06 24.07 84.43
N LEU A 656 -7.22 24.23 85.75
CA LEU A 656 -7.74 23.19 86.63
C LEU A 656 -9.26 23.01 86.52
N VAL A 657 -9.72 21.79 86.84
CA VAL A 657 -11.12 21.39 86.75
C VAL A 657 -11.52 20.65 88.03
N ALA A 658 -12.55 21.15 88.72
CA ALA A 658 -13.05 20.57 89.96
C ALA A 658 -13.44 19.08 89.78
N GLY A 659 -12.72 18.17 90.44
CA GLY A 659 -13.04 16.73 90.48
C GLY A 659 -12.58 15.91 89.28
N ALA A 660 -11.64 16.40 88.46
CA ALA A 660 -11.13 15.71 87.27
C ALA A 660 -9.67 15.23 87.42
N SER A 661 -9.22 14.32 86.55
CA SER A 661 -7.87 13.73 86.57
C SER A 661 -7.10 13.97 85.26
N ALA A 662 -5.84 14.39 85.31
CA ALA A 662 -5.04 14.75 84.14
C ALA A 662 -3.73 13.94 84.00
N GLU A 663 -3.40 13.58 82.76
CA GLU A 663 -2.18 12.93 82.26
C GLU A 663 -1.49 13.87 81.27
N TYR A 664 -0.16 14.00 81.25
CA TYR A 664 0.57 14.88 80.32
C TYR A 664 1.49 14.09 79.40
N ARG A 665 1.77 14.61 78.20
CA ARG A 665 2.85 14.14 77.32
C ARG A 665 3.58 15.31 76.67
N LEU A 666 4.88 15.16 76.42
CA LEU A 666 5.74 16.23 75.92
C LEU A 666 6.59 15.74 74.74
N SER A 667 6.73 16.56 73.70
CA SER A 667 7.54 16.28 72.49
C SER A 667 8.47 17.44 72.12
N LEU A 668 9.59 17.13 71.47
CA LEU A 668 10.58 18.10 70.98
C LEU A 668 10.33 18.43 69.50
N VAL A 669 10.39 19.71 69.13
CA VAL A 669 10.21 20.18 67.75
C VAL A 669 11.44 20.97 67.30
N ASP A 670 11.91 20.70 66.07
CA ASP A 670 13.03 21.40 65.46
C ASP A 670 12.63 22.64 64.65
N ARG A 671 13.61 23.45 64.24
CA ARG A 671 13.45 24.69 63.44
C ARG A 671 13.01 24.46 61.99
N THR A 672 12.77 23.21 61.61
CA THR A 672 12.06 22.83 60.37
C THR A 672 10.62 22.34 60.67
N SER A 673 10.12 22.64 61.87
CA SER A 673 8.81 22.25 62.42
C SER A 673 8.58 20.73 62.45
N LEU A 674 9.64 19.94 62.50
CA LEU A 674 9.58 18.48 62.56
C LEU A 674 9.55 18.02 64.03
N SER A 675 8.55 17.23 64.40
CA SER A 675 8.30 16.81 65.78
C SER A 675 8.82 15.40 66.08
N GLY A 676 9.49 15.26 67.22
CA GLY A 676 9.96 14.00 67.80
C GLY A 676 8.87 13.22 68.52
N LYS A 677 9.22 12.02 68.99
CA LYS A 677 8.31 11.15 69.75
C LYS A 677 8.01 11.74 71.14
N ALA A 678 6.75 11.71 71.56
CA ALA A 678 6.32 12.20 72.88
C ALA A 678 6.61 11.22 74.04
N SER A 679 6.79 11.78 75.24
CA SER A 679 6.97 11.07 76.52
C SER A 679 5.94 11.51 77.56
N SER A 680 5.33 10.58 78.32
CA SER A 680 4.14 10.84 79.16
C SER A 680 4.35 10.68 80.68
N THR A 681 3.47 11.32 81.48
CA THR A 681 3.31 11.14 82.94
C THR A 681 2.27 10.06 83.29
N PRO A 682 2.17 9.65 84.57
CA PRO A 682 0.94 9.07 85.13
C PRO A 682 -0.19 10.11 85.28
N PRO A 683 -1.46 9.67 85.51
CA PRO A 683 -2.62 10.55 85.75
C PRO A 683 -2.77 11.02 87.22
N ILE A 684 -3.25 12.25 87.43
CA ILE A 684 -3.33 12.94 88.75
C ILE A 684 -4.68 13.66 88.94
N GLN A 685 -5.34 13.49 90.09
CA GLN A 685 -6.68 14.03 90.44
C GLN A 685 -6.65 15.46 91.05
N MET A 686 -7.70 16.26 90.80
CA MET A 686 -7.83 17.67 91.22
C MET A 686 -8.99 17.95 92.19
N ASN A 687 -8.72 18.63 93.32
CA ASN A 687 -9.68 18.88 94.41
C ASN A 687 -9.90 20.39 94.69
N VAL A 688 -10.80 21.07 93.95
CA VAL A 688 -11.08 22.52 94.07
C VAL A 688 -12.59 22.86 93.94
N PRO A 689 -13.10 24.00 94.47
CA PRO A 689 -14.54 24.36 94.49
C PRO A 689 -14.99 25.26 93.31
N LEU A 690 -16.31 25.39 93.07
CA LEU A 690 -16.94 26.03 91.89
C LEU A 690 -17.80 27.28 92.27
N GLU A 691 -17.71 28.38 91.51
CA GLU A 691 -18.31 29.72 91.82
C GLU A 691 -19.07 30.32 90.61
N LEU A 692 -20.16 31.11 90.79
CA LEU A 692 -20.91 31.83 89.71
C LEU A 692 -21.37 33.26 90.10
N ALA A 693 -21.42 34.21 89.17
CA ALA A 693 -22.01 35.56 89.30
C ALA A 693 -22.60 36.12 87.98
N VAL A 694 -23.28 37.29 88.04
CA VAL A 694 -23.82 38.06 86.90
C VAL A 694 -22.98 39.32 86.65
N THR A 695 -22.76 39.68 85.39
CA THR A 695 -21.86 40.80 85.00
C THR A 695 -22.56 41.98 84.33
N ARG A 696 -23.74 41.83 83.69
CA ARG A 696 -24.47 42.94 83.04
C ARG A 696 -25.98 42.69 82.94
N GLN A 697 -26.75 43.78 82.96
CA GLN A 697 -28.22 43.82 82.98
C GLN A 697 -28.79 44.63 81.81
N GLY A 698 -30.07 44.41 81.48
CA GLY A 698 -30.85 45.27 80.57
C GLY A 698 -30.47 45.13 79.09
N MET A 699 -29.96 43.97 78.67
CA MET A 699 -29.46 43.76 77.31
C MET A 699 -30.48 43.06 76.42
N LEU A 700 -30.62 43.52 75.18
CA LEU A 700 -31.46 42.91 74.14
C LEU A 700 -31.20 41.40 74.01
N ARG A 701 -32.19 40.59 74.42
CA ARG A 701 -32.16 39.12 74.56
C ARG A 701 -30.89 38.54 75.21
N LYS A 702 -30.25 39.21 76.18
CA LYS A 702 -28.93 38.79 76.71
C LYS A 702 -28.81 38.90 78.24
N ILE A 703 -28.19 37.90 78.87
CA ILE A 703 -27.86 37.85 80.31
C ILE A 703 -26.41 37.40 80.47
N ALA A 704 -25.53 38.27 81.00
CA ALA A 704 -24.09 37.99 81.09
C ALA A 704 -23.66 37.47 82.48
N LEU A 705 -22.78 36.46 82.49
CA LEU A 705 -22.38 35.64 83.66
C LEU A 705 -20.86 35.47 83.75
N ASN A 706 -20.33 35.10 84.93
CA ASN A 706 -18.94 34.68 85.14
C ASN A 706 -18.73 33.67 86.29
N TRP A 707 -17.66 32.85 86.21
CA TRP A 707 -17.39 31.71 87.11
C TRP A 707 -15.89 31.36 87.22
N LYS A 708 -15.55 30.36 88.06
CA LYS A 708 -14.18 29.81 88.21
C LYS A 708 -14.15 28.30 88.43
N ASN A 709 -12.97 27.69 88.19
CA ASN A 709 -12.63 26.28 88.44
C ASN A 709 -13.54 25.27 87.70
N ALA A 710 -14.01 25.69 86.52
CA ALA A 710 -14.99 25.02 85.67
C ALA A 710 -14.46 24.71 84.25
N GLN A 711 -13.15 24.90 84.03
CA GLN A 711 -12.54 24.91 82.70
C GLN A 711 -12.63 23.55 81.95
N ALA A 712 -12.19 23.53 80.69
CA ALA A 712 -12.15 22.34 79.85
C ALA A 712 -11.36 21.18 80.52
N PRO A 713 -11.92 19.95 80.54
CA PRO A 713 -12.88 19.42 79.57
C PRO A 713 -14.31 19.33 80.12
N ALA A 714 -14.58 19.89 81.31
CA ALA A 714 -15.91 19.81 81.90
C ALA A 714 -16.95 20.45 80.97
N GLN A 715 -18.05 19.74 80.77
CA GLN A 715 -19.25 20.30 80.17
C GLN A 715 -19.95 21.15 81.23
N ILE A 716 -20.18 22.43 80.96
CA ILE A 716 -20.86 23.34 81.87
C ILE A 716 -22.34 23.38 81.48
N LYS A 717 -23.19 22.76 82.28
CA LYS A 717 -24.65 22.81 82.14
C LYS A 717 -25.17 24.04 82.88
N ILE A 718 -25.54 25.07 82.13
CA ILE A 718 -26.12 26.30 82.66
C ILE A 718 -27.64 26.16 82.58
N PHE A 719 -28.32 26.36 83.69
CA PHE A 719 -29.78 26.24 83.79
C PHE A 719 -30.41 27.61 84.00
N GLN A 720 -31.54 27.87 83.35
CA GLN A 720 -32.33 29.09 83.55
C GLN A 720 -33.82 28.79 83.76
N ALA A 721 -34.48 29.70 84.46
CA ALA A 721 -35.94 29.77 84.58
C ALA A 721 -36.39 31.22 84.32
N LYS A 722 -37.62 31.46 83.87
CA LYS A 722 -38.24 32.76 84.16
C LYS A 722 -38.49 32.85 85.67
N THR A 723 -38.49 34.05 86.23
CA THR A 723 -38.67 34.22 87.68
C THR A 723 -40.01 33.61 88.15
N GLY A 724 -39.95 32.51 88.89
CA GLY A 724 -41.11 31.75 89.38
C GLY A 724 -41.41 30.45 88.63
N GLU A 725 -40.70 30.13 87.55
CA GLU A 725 -40.79 28.86 86.82
C GLU A 725 -39.71 27.85 87.27
N ALA A 726 -39.78 26.61 86.78
CA ALA A 726 -38.76 25.60 87.05
C ALA A 726 -37.50 25.81 86.19
N PHE A 727 -36.34 25.44 86.73
CA PHE A 727 -35.08 25.47 85.99
C PHE A 727 -35.09 24.51 84.80
N SER A 728 -35.03 25.08 83.60
CA SER A 728 -34.72 24.40 82.34
C SER A 728 -33.23 24.51 82.02
N LEU A 729 -32.70 23.64 81.15
CA LEU A 729 -31.33 23.78 80.65
C LEU A 729 -31.27 24.97 79.68
N ALA A 730 -30.53 26.03 80.03
CA ALA A 730 -30.34 27.21 79.19
C ALA A 730 -29.36 26.93 78.06
N THR A 731 -28.28 26.23 78.40
CA THR A 731 -27.26 25.74 77.47
C THR A 731 -26.42 24.64 78.12
N GLU A 732 -25.86 23.76 77.31
CA GLU A 732 -24.78 22.85 77.69
C GLU A 732 -23.52 23.27 76.92
N LEU A 733 -22.62 23.98 77.61
CA LEU A 733 -21.33 24.35 77.02
C LEU A 733 -20.43 23.13 77.07
N ALA A 734 -20.07 22.58 75.92
CA ALA A 734 -19.04 21.55 75.85
C ALA A 734 -17.67 22.14 76.26
N ALA A 735 -16.92 21.40 77.09
CA ALA A 735 -15.48 21.56 77.36
C ALA A 735 -14.93 23.01 77.25
N HIS A 736 -15.48 23.92 78.06
CA HIS A 736 -15.29 25.37 77.84
C HIS A 736 -14.10 25.94 78.61
N ARG A 737 -13.26 26.77 77.99
CA ARG A 737 -12.13 27.44 78.67
C ARG A 737 -12.48 28.84 79.23
N GLU A 738 -13.57 29.45 78.77
CA GLU A 738 -13.97 30.77 79.26
C GLU A 738 -14.52 30.71 80.69
N THR A 739 -14.21 31.74 81.47
CA THR A 739 -14.72 31.99 82.82
C THR A 739 -15.99 32.87 82.81
N SER A 740 -16.68 32.93 81.68
CA SER A 740 -17.86 33.75 81.45
C SER A 740 -18.71 33.22 80.31
N PHE A 741 -19.98 33.60 80.28
CA PHE A 741 -20.89 33.36 79.16
C PHE A 741 -22.04 34.35 79.18
N THR A 742 -22.55 34.71 78.01
CA THR A 742 -23.81 35.45 77.90
C THR A 742 -24.88 34.49 77.41
N ILE A 743 -25.90 34.22 78.22
CA ILE A 743 -27.09 33.52 77.73
C ILE A 743 -27.77 34.45 76.74
N GLU A 744 -27.98 33.96 75.51
CA GLU A 744 -28.71 34.67 74.45
C GLU A 744 -29.89 33.84 73.90
N GLN A 745 -29.99 32.60 74.35
CA GLN A 745 -30.92 31.56 73.88
C GLN A 745 -32.09 31.39 74.86
N GLY A 746 -33.31 31.20 74.35
CA GLY A 746 -34.54 31.13 75.17
C GLY A 746 -34.94 32.46 75.85
N LEU A 747 -34.16 33.52 75.64
CA LEU A 747 -34.44 34.87 76.12
C LEU A 747 -35.33 35.60 75.11
N ILE A 748 -36.53 35.98 75.55
CA ILE A 748 -37.41 36.88 74.79
C ILE A 748 -37.16 38.34 75.20
N ASP A 749 -37.72 39.26 74.43
CA ASP A 749 -37.68 40.69 74.70
C ASP A 749 -38.50 41.03 75.96
N ASP A 750 -38.05 42.03 76.73
CA ASP A 750 -38.66 42.59 77.95
C ASP A 750 -39.00 41.59 79.11
N GLN A 751 -38.22 40.52 79.33
CA GLN A 751 -38.52 39.44 80.29
C GLN A 751 -37.42 39.19 81.35
N GLU A 752 -37.83 38.84 82.58
CA GLU A 752 -36.94 38.48 83.72
C GLU A 752 -36.69 36.97 83.89
N TYR A 753 -35.48 36.61 84.34
CA TYR A 753 -34.98 35.23 84.48
C TYR A 753 -34.04 35.00 85.69
N GLN A 754 -33.95 33.74 86.17
CA GLN A 754 -33.00 33.22 87.16
C GLN A 754 -32.03 32.19 86.54
N VAL A 755 -30.81 32.01 87.07
CA VAL A 755 -29.74 31.17 86.48
C VAL A 755 -28.88 30.42 87.51
N LYS A 756 -28.42 29.19 87.22
CA LYS A 756 -27.36 28.44 87.94
C LYS A 756 -26.44 27.67 86.96
N LEU A 757 -25.31 27.09 87.41
CA LEU A 757 -24.52 26.14 86.60
C LEU A 757 -24.02 24.89 87.35
N GLU A 758 -23.65 23.87 86.57
CA GLU A 758 -23.07 22.60 87.03
C GLU A 758 -21.94 22.15 86.08
N THR A 759 -20.86 21.57 86.62
CA THR A 759 -19.83 20.92 85.81
C THR A 759 -20.10 19.42 85.70
N TRP A 760 -19.95 18.88 84.50
CA TRP A 760 -20.23 17.49 84.16
C TRP A 760 -19.10 16.91 83.29
N PHE A 761 -18.98 15.59 83.26
CA PHE A 761 -18.37 14.89 82.15
C PHE A 761 -19.29 13.77 81.66
N GLY A 762 -19.83 13.92 80.44
CA GLY A 762 -20.85 13.04 79.91
C GLY A 762 -22.06 12.97 80.84
N ASN A 763 -22.37 11.76 81.31
CA ASN A 763 -23.48 11.49 82.21
C ASN A 763 -23.10 11.53 83.72
N GLN A 764 -21.87 11.94 84.07
CA GLN A 764 -21.44 12.10 85.46
C GLN A 764 -21.31 13.59 85.83
N LYS A 765 -21.97 14.01 86.92
CA LYS A 765 -21.79 15.34 87.51
C LYS A 765 -20.48 15.38 88.29
N LEU A 766 -19.73 16.48 88.16
CA LEU A 766 -18.48 16.75 88.86
C LEU A 766 -18.71 17.73 90.03
N ALA A 767 -19.34 18.89 89.78
CA ALA A 767 -19.67 19.89 90.80
C ALA A 767 -20.88 20.79 90.42
N GLU A 768 -21.26 21.72 91.30
CA GLU A 768 -22.38 22.68 91.14
C GLU A 768 -22.06 24.06 91.74
N SER A 769 -22.68 25.12 91.22
CA SER A 769 -22.52 26.52 91.67
C SER A 769 -23.71 27.06 92.50
N ASN A 770 -23.60 28.33 92.91
CA ASN A 770 -24.70 29.17 93.39
C ASN A 770 -25.61 29.71 92.25
N ILE A 771 -26.60 30.56 92.59
CA ILE A 771 -27.74 31.00 91.73
C ILE A 771 -27.83 32.55 91.61
N VAL A 772 -28.30 33.11 90.47
CA VAL A 772 -28.33 34.56 90.09
C VAL A 772 -29.55 34.98 89.20
N VAL A 773 -29.75 36.27 88.82
CA VAL A 773 -31.01 36.84 88.20
C VAL A 773 -30.80 38.04 87.20
N ALA A 774 -31.61 38.23 86.11
CA ALA A 774 -31.51 39.37 85.12
C ALA A 774 -32.72 39.65 84.13
N LYS A 775 -32.70 40.76 83.31
CA LYS A 775 -33.77 41.24 82.32
C LYS A 775 -33.28 41.83 80.93
N THR A 776 -34.15 41.94 79.89
CA THR A 776 -33.89 42.22 78.42
C THR A 776 -34.58 43.46 77.71
N LYS A 777 -34.34 43.73 76.38
CA LYS A 777 -34.84 44.85 75.45
C LYS A 777 -35.47 44.32 74.11
N ASP A 778 -35.83 45.18 73.10
CA ASP A 778 -36.68 44.99 71.86
C ASP A 778 -36.09 45.48 70.45
N ILE A 779 -36.75 45.30 69.26
CA ILE A 779 -36.29 45.63 67.86
C ILE A 779 -37.39 46.12 66.84
N PRO A 780 -37.21 47.24 66.08
CA PRO A 780 -38.15 47.75 65.03
C PRO A 780 -37.81 47.43 63.54
N ALA A 781 -38.79 47.54 62.62
CA ALA A 781 -38.72 47.20 61.18
C ALA A 781 -38.77 48.42 60.20
N PRO A 782 -38.35 48.29 58.91
CA PRO A 782 -38.31 49.39 57.93
C PRO A 782 -39.61 49.59 57.14
N THR A 783 -39.79 50.79 56.55
CA THR A 783 -41.00 51.22 55.84
C THR A 783 -40.78 51.53 54.35
N SER A 784 -41.89 51.73 53.63
CA SER A 784 -41.94 52.24 52.23
C SER A 784 -41.18 51.41 51.19
N LEU A 785 -41.19 50.08 51.31
CA LEU A 785 -40.56 49.20 50.31
C LEU A 785 -41.25 49.32 48.94
N MET A 786 -40.46 49.61 47.91
CA MET A 786 -40.86 49.66 46.51
C MET A 786 -39.93 48.80 45.64
N ALA A 787 -40.42 48.35 44.49
CA ALA A 787 -39.66 47.57 43.51
C ALA A 787 -39.88 48.08 42.08
N GLN A 788 -38.80 48.09 41.27
CA GLN A 788 -38.83 48.39 39.84
C GLN A 788 -38.84 47.07 39.05
N SER A 789 -40.00 46.73 38.49
CA SER A 789 -40.21 45.52 37.67
C SER A 789 -39.85 45.74 36.20
N ASN A 790 -39.72 44.63 35.47
CA ASN A 790 -39.52 44.53 34.02
C ASN A 790 -38.24 45.19 33.50
N GLN A 791 -37.20 45.29 34.35
CA GLN A 791 -35.88 45.76 33.93
C GLN A 791 -35.09 44.61 33.28
N ALA A 792 -34.28 44.92 32.26
CA ALA A 792 -33.43 43.93 31.61
C ALA A 792 -32.39 43.38 32.60
N ARG A 793 -32.38 42.04 32.77
CA ARG A 793 -31.45 41.26 33.63
C ARG A 793 -31.44 41.61 35.13
N LYS A 794 -32.39 42.40 35.66
CA LYS A 794 -32.41 42.82 37.07
C LYS A 794 -33.80 43.17 37.64
N VAL A 795 -33.86 43.35 38.94
CA VAL A 795 -34.94 44.04 39.70
C VAL A 795 -34.29 44.99 40.70
N THR A 796 -34.81 46.22 40.84
CA THR A 796 -34.27 47.21 41.80
C THR A 796 -35.26 47.45 42.95
N LEU A 797 -34.80 47.36 44.20
CA LEU A 797 -35.59 47.58 45.42
C LEU A 797 -35.14 48.85 46.16
N THR A 798 -36.06 49.58 46.80
CA THR A 798 -35.78 50.78 47.61
C THR A 798 -36.72 50.90 48.80
N TRP A 799 -36.25 51.39 49.96
CA TRP A 799 -37.04 51.56 51.19
C TRP A 799 -36.57 52.76 52.05
N ASP A 800 -37.22 53.04 53.18
CA ASP A 800 -36.81 54.13 54.10
C ASP A 800 -35.72 53.71 55.11
N LYS A 801 -34.88 54.68 55.52
CA LYS A 801 -33.90 54.47 56.60
C LYS A 801 -34.58 54.44 57.99
N VAL A 802 -34.12 53.52 58.84
CA VAL A 802 -34.49 53.36 60.25
C VAL A 802 -33.47 54.10 61.14
N SER A 803 -33.94 54.70 62.24
CA SER A 803 -33.18 55.64 63.08
C SER A 803 -32.83 55.14 64.49
N ASP A 804 -32.86 53.83 64.74
CA ASP A 804 -32.39 53.21 65.99
C ASP A 804 -30.94 52.75 65.80
N ASP A 805 -30.00 53.30 66.58
CA ASP A 805 -28.56 53.01 66.49
C ASP A 805 -28.20 51.55 66.81
N SER A 806 -29.14 50.76 67.37
CA SER A 806 -28.97 49.31 67.52
C SER A 806 -29.24 48.53 66.23
N ILE A 807 -29.75 49.16 65.16
CA ILE A 807 -29.89 48.58 63.81
C ILE A 807 -28.60 48.81 63.01
N ALA A 808 -27.93 47.70 62.66
CA ALA A 808 -26.70 47.75 61.87
C ALA A 808 -26.97 47.91 60.37
N ARG A 809 -27.98 47.20 59.84
CA ARG A 809 -28.20 46.96 58.41
C ARG A 809 -29.57 46.32 58.13
N TYR A 810 -29.83 45.99 56.87
CA TYR A 810 -31.08 45.37 56.42
C TYR A 810 -30.85 43.99 55.83
N VAL A 811 -31.74 43.03 56.12
CA VAL A 811 -31.81 41.76 55.38
C VAL A 811 -32.90 41.88 54.31
N ILE A 812 -32.53 41.64 53.06
CA ILE A 812 -33.42 41.54 51.91
C ILE A 812 -33.84 40.08 51.77
N PHE A 813 -35.15 39.86 51.76
CA PHE A 813 -35.76 38.56 51.53
C PHE A 813 -36.41 38.49 50.15
N ARG A 814 -36.45 37.29 49.58
CA ARG A 814 -37.11 36.98 48.30
C ARG A 814 -37.77 35.60 48.38
N LYS A 815 -38.87 35.39 47.65
CA LYS A 815 -39.32 34.05 47.23
C LYS A 815 -40.00 34.08 45.86
N PRO A 816 -40.09 32.96 45.12
CA PRO A 816 -40.88 32.88 43.89
C PRO A 816 -42.36 33.20 44.19
N ALA A 817 -42.98 34.10 43.42
CA ALA A 817 -44.35 34.55 43.70
C ALA A 817 -45.41 33.43 43.52
N GLN A 818 -45.11 32.45 42.65
CA GLN A 818 -45.99 31.30 42.39
C GLN A 818 -45.94 30.23 43.49
N ASP A 819 -44.92 30.25 44.37
CA ASP A 819 -44.81 29.29 45.45
C ASP A 819 -45.46 29.86 46.72
N THR A 820 -46.72 29.51 46.94
CA THR A 820 -47.49 29.95 48.11
C THR A 820 -47.01 29.34 49.42
N ASN A 821 -46.30 28.20 49.38
CA ASN A 821 -45.99 27.38 50.54
C ASN A 821 -44.57 27.62 51.07
N SER A 822 -43.66 28.11 50.21
CA SER A 822 -42.34 28.57 50.60
C SER A 822 -42.40 29.79 51.54
N GLU A 823 -41.48 29.86 52.48
CA GLU A 823 -41.24 31.07 53.27
C GLU A 823 -40.36 32.07 52.50
N LEU A 824 -40.30 33.31 52.99
CA LEU A 824 -39.39 34.32 52.46
C LEU A 824 -37.95 33.98 52.89
N THR A 825 -37.04 33.75 51.93
CA THR A 825 -35.64 33.42 52.23
C THR A 825 -34.74 34.65 52.09
N ALA A 826 -33.76 34.78 52.98
CA ALA A 826 -32.78 35.87 52.92
C ALA A 826 -31.86 35.66 51.70
N ILE A 827 -31.75 36.69 50.85
CA ILE A 827 -30.91 36.65 49.63
C ILE A 827 -29.71 37.60 49.69
N ALA A 828 -29.80 38.64 50.52
CA ALA A 828 -28.73 39.59 50.73
C ALA A 828 -28.90 40.30 52.07
N THR A 829 -27.79 40.81 52.61
CA THR A 829 -27.79 41.75 53.73
C THR A 829 -27.02 42.99 53.29
N THR A 830 -27.52 44.19 53.58
CA THR A 830 -26.79 45.42 53.26
C THR A 830 -25.54 45.57 54.10
N GLU A 831 -24.54 46.31 53.61
CA GLU A 831 -23.32 46.55 54.39
C GLU A 831 -23.62 47.33 55.68
N ASN A 832 -24.55 48.29 55.59
CA ASN A 832 -24.94 49.16 56.69
C ASN A 832 -26.35 49.76 56.48
N VAL A 833 -26.88 50.40 57.53
CA VAL A 833 -28.21 51.04 57.61
C VAL A 833 -28.40 52.27 56.71
N ASN A 834 -27.37 52.80 56.05
CA ASN A 834 -27.52 53.88 55.06
C ASN A 834 -27.78 53.36 53.63
N GLN A 835 -27.52 52.08 53.37
CA GLN A 835 -27.84 51.45 52.10
C GLN A 835 -29.33 51.08 52.07
N THR A 836 -30.15 51.97 51.51
CA THR A 836 -31.61 51.81 51.38
C THR A 836 -32.06 51.33 50.00
N GLN A 837 -31.13 50.75 49.22
CA GLN A 837 -31.36 50.23 47.88
C GLN A 837 -30.62 48.89 47.68
N TYR A 838 -31.26 47.98 46.96
CA TYR A 838 -30.67 46.72 46.50
C TYR A 838 -31.00 46.46 45.02
N ILE A 839 -30.14 45.71 44.32
CA ILE A 839 -30.36 45.28 42.94
C ILE A 839 -30.17 43.77 42.89
N ASP A 840 -31.27 43.05 42.66
CA ASP A 840 -31.23 41.62 42.36
C ASP A 840 -30.94 41.44 40.86
N GLN A 841 -30.10 40.47 40.49
CA GLN A 841 -29.61 40.29 39.12
C GLN A 841 -29.82 38.86 38.64
N VAL A 842 -29.97 38.71 37.32
CA VAL A 842 -30.09 37.38 36.71
C VAL A 842 -28.76 36.65 36.78
N SER A 843 -28.77 35.43 37.32
CA SER A 843 -27.60 34.55 37.44
C SER A 843 -27.88 33.15 36.88
N GLY A 844 -26.85 32.54 36.27
CA GLY A 844 -26.93 31.23 35.63
C GLY A 844 -26.79 30.03 36.57
N ASP A 845 -26.44 30.27 37.84
CA ASP A 845 -26.26 29.26 38.90
C ASP A 845 -27.54 28.96 39.70
N GLN A 846 -28.68 29.50 39.27
CA GLN A 846 -29.98 29.46 39.95
C GLN A 846 -30.08 30.20 41.30
N THR A 847 -29.01 30.88 41.78
CA THR A 847 -29.08 31.66 43.02
C THR A 847 -29.70 33.05 42.82
N GLY A 848 -29.46 33.67 41.65
CA GLY A 848 -30.08 34.92 41.21
C GLY A 848 -31.49 34.72 40.62
N ILE A 849 -32.18 35.83 40.37
CA ILE A 849 -33.48 35.81 39.69
C ILE A 849 -33.38 35.24 38.27
N GLN A 850 -34.50 34.78 37.73
CA GLN A 850 -34.60 34.32 36.35
C GLN A 850 -35.44 35.29 35.51
N HIS A 851 -35.21 35.29 34.19
CA HIS A 851 -35.91 36.17 33.25
C HIS A 851 -37.42 35.98 33.27
N GLY A 852 -38.19 37.06 33.42
CA GLY A 852 -39.66 37.06 33.38
C GLY A 852 -40.35 36.45 34.61
N ASN A 853 -39.63 35.70 35.45
CA ASN A 853 -40.20 35.10 36.66
C ASN A 853 -40.55 36.18 37.70
N LYS A 854 -41.71 36.01 38.33
CA LYS A 854 -42.19 36.88 39.42
C LYS A 854 -41.64 36.42 40.76
N TYR A 855 -41.23 37.39 41.57
CA TYR A 855 -40.72 37.19 42.92
C TYR A 855 -41.40 38.17 43.88
N ILE A 856 -41.67 37.71 45.10
CA ILE A 856 -42.11 38.54 46.23
C ILE A 856 -40.87 38.87 47.04
N TYR A 857 -40.67 40.15 47.34
CA TYR A 857 -39.58 40.67 48.14
C TYR A 857 -40.08 41.25 49.45
N ALA A 858 -39.21 41.28 50.46
CA ALA A 858 -39.44 41.97 51.72
C ALA A 858 -38.10 42.44 52.30
N VAL A 859 -38.16 43.36 53.28
CA VAL A 859 -36.96 43.84 53.98
C VAL A 859 -37.24 43.87 55.48
N ALA A 860 -36.25 43.45 56.28
CA ALA A 860 -36.29 43.54 57.74
C ALA A 860 -35.03 44.24 58.27
N SER A 861 -35.14 44.90 59.43
CA SER A 861 -33.98 45.45 60.13
C SER A 861 -33.18 44.34 60.79
N GLN A 862 -31.85 44.39 60.70
CA GLN A 862 -30.96 43.53 61.49
C GLN A 862 -30.23 44.37 62.53
N ASN A 863 -30.26 43.92 63.78
CA ASN A 863 -29.54 44.61 64.86
C ASN A 863 -28.02 44.33 64.83
N VAL A 864 -27.27 45.06 65.66
CA VAL A 864 -25.81 44.87 65.88
C VAL A 864 -25.42 43.50 66.47
N PHE A 865 -26.38 42.65 66.80
CA PHE A 865 -26.20 41.26 67.27
C PHE A 865 -26.76 40.24 66.27
N GLU A 866 -26.95 40.65 65.01
CA GLU A 866 -27.43 39.85 63.89
C GLU A 866 -28.87 39.29 64.01
N ALA A 867 -29.56 39.58 65.11
CA ALA A 867 -30.97 39.28 65.27
C ALA A 867 -31.80 40.17 64.34
N THR A 868 -32.56 39.53 63.45
CA THR A 868 -33.45 40.18 62.50
C THR A 868 -34.81 40.44 63.18
N GLY A 869 -35.31 41.67 63.07
CA GLY A 869 -36.64 42.03 63.54
C GLY A 869 -37.75 41.44 62.66
N PHE A 870 -39.00 41.81 62.94
CA PHE A 870 -40.12 41.41 62.08
C PHE A 870 -39.93 41.91 60.64
N ILE A 871 -40.37 41.08 59.68
CA ILE A 871 -40.32 41.42 58.25
C ILE A 871 -41.32 42.56 57.98
N GLY A 872 -40.88 43.57 57.22
CA GLY A 872 -41.71 44.70 56.81
C GLY A 872 -42.75 44.34 55.72
N THR A 873 -43.34 45.37 55.11
CA THR A 873 -44.27 45.20 53.98
C THR A 873 -43.61 44.51 52.78
N THR A 874 -44.35 43.66 52.08
CA THR A 874 -43.86 42.93 50.89
C THR A 874 -44.20 43.64 49.58
N VAL A 875 -43.48 43.32 48.50
CA VAL A 875 -43.73 43.83 47.14
C VAL A 875 -43.42 42.76 46.09
N GLU A 876 -44.18 42.70 45.00
CA GLU A 876 -43.94 41.76 43.88
C GLU A 876 -43.24 42.46 42.70
N ALA A 877 -42.22 41.81 42.12
CA ALA A 877 -41.58 42.26 40.87
C ALA A 877 -40.95 41.09 40.09
N SER A 878 -40.77 41.29 38.78
CA SER A 878 -40.07 40.38 37.85
C SER A 878 -38.99 41.13 37.09
N SER A 879 -37.93 40.44 36.64
CA SER A 879 -37.08 40.97 35.56
C SER A 879 -37.81 40.86 34.22
N LYS A 880 -37.33 41.56 33.18
CA LYS A 880 -37.87 41.41 31.81
C LYS A 880 -37.74 39.95 31.32
N PRO A 881 -38.77 39.34 30.70
CA PRO A 881 -38.65 38.01 30.09
C PRO A 881 -37.62 37.97 28.97
N LEU A 882 -37.17 36.77 28.59
CA LEU A 882 -36.45 36.58 27.32
C LEU A 882 -37.46 36.61 26.14
N PRO A 883 -37.05 37.15 24.98
CA PRO A 883 -37.83 37.09 23.75
C PRO A 883 -38.26 35.67 23.35
N VAL A 884 -39.43 35.54 22.71
CA VAL A 884 -39.95 34.25 22.26
C VAL A 884 -39.19 33.77 21.01
N SER A 885 -38.63 32.57 21.08
CA SER A 885 -37.92 31.93 19.95
C SER A 885 -38.78 31.83 18.69
N PRO A 886 -38.21 31.98 17.48
CA PRO A 886 -38.92 31.73 16.23
C PRO A 886 -39.56 30.33 16.20
N THR A 887 -40.82 30.25 15.77
CA THR A 887 -41.59 29.01 15.70
C THR A 887 -41.91 28.66 14.25
N ASN A 888 -42.37 27.42 14.00
CA ASN A 888 -42.74 26.92 12.67
C ASN A 888 -41.64 27.15 11.61
N VAL A 889 -40.38 26.98 12.01
CA VAL A 889 -39.23 27.04 11.10
C VAL A 889 -39.33 25.92 10.07
N THR A 890 -39.40 26.30 8.80
CA THR A 890 -39.50 25.41 7.65
C THR A 890 -38.48 25.80 6.58
N SER A 891 -38.04 24.84 5.77
CA SER A 891 -37.17 25.11 4.61
C SER A 891 -37.85 24.62 3.32
N ASN A 892 -37.97 25.48 2.33
CA ASN A 892 -38.26 25.10 0.95
C ASN A 892 -36.96 25.09 0.12
N ALA A 893 -36.82 24.11 -0.78
CA ALA A 893 -35.61 23.92 -1.57
C ALA A 893 -35.84 24.38 -3.02
N THR A 894 -35.05 25.33 -3.50
CA THR A 894 -35.08 25.78 -4.91
C THR A 894 -33.76 25.48 -5.60
N GLN A 895 -33.72 25.66 -6.93
CA GLN A 895 -32.49 25.45 -7.73
C GLN A 895 -31.36 26.46 -7.45
N SER A 896 -31.59 27.50 -6.64
CA SER A 896 -30.58 28.55 -6.35
C SER A 896 -30.60 29.08 -4.92
N ALA A 897 -31.50 28.61 -4.06
CA ALA A 897 -31.59 28.99 -2.66
C ALA A 897 -32.31 27.94 -1.80
N ILE A 898 -31.99 27.88 -0.52
CA ILE A 898 -32.85 27.31 0.51
C ILE A 898 -33.64 28.47 1.14
N GLU A 899 -34.96 28.43 1.00
CA GLU A 899 -35.87 29.44 1.52
C GLU A 899 -36.33 29.03 2.91
N LEU A 900 -35.83 29.71 3.94
CA LEU A 900 -36.26 29.55 5.31
C LEU A 900 -37.48 30.43 5.56
N GLN A 901 -38.50 29.89 6.23
CA GLN A 901 -39.67 30.63 6.71
C GLN A 901 -39.96 30.29 8.16
N TRP A 902 -40.45 31.25 8.94
CA TRP A 902 -40.75 31.10 10.37
C TRP A 902 -41.84 32.10 10.81
N GLN A 903 -42.33 31.91 12.04
CA GLN A 903 -43.29 32.80 12.70
C GLN A 903 -42.70 33.34 14.01
N LEU A 904 -42.96 34.62 14.29
CA LEU A 904 -42.43 35.34 15.46
C LEU A 904 -43.55 35.65 16.47
N GLY A 905 -43.18 35.87 17.72
CA GLY A 905 -44.09 36.34 18.77
C GLY A 905 -44.60 37.76 18.50
N ASN A 906 -45.73 38.12 19.12
CA ASN A 906 -46.27 39.49 19.07
C ASN A 906 -45.58 40.39 20.11
N GLU A 907 -44.29 40.61 19.92
CA GLU A 907 -43.42 41.38 20.81
C GLU A 907 -42.96 42.65 20.07
N SER A 908 -43.33 43.83 20.58
CA SER A 908 -43.20 45.11 19.86
C SER A 908 -41.80 45.75 19.95
N ASP A 909 -40.91 45.14 20.72
CA ASP A 909 -39.55 45.61 21.04
C ASP A 909 -38.45 44.66 20.54
N LEU A 910 -38.81 43.64 19.74
CA LEU A 910 -37.83 42.84 19.01
C LEU A 910 -37.03 43.73 18.05
N ARG A 911 -35.71 43.58 18.04
CA ARG A 911 -34.79 44.45 17.30
C ARG A 911 -34.21 43.74 16.08
N LYS A 912 -33.65 42.54 16.26
CA LYS A 912 -33.11 41.75 15.15
C LYS A 912 -33.39 40.25 15.31
N LEU A 913 -33.32 39.55 14.19
CA LEU A 913 -33.25 38.09 14.10
C LEU A 913 -31.84 37.72 13.61
N VAL A 914 -31.22 36.74 14.26
CA VAL A 914 -29.92 36.18 13.86
C VAL A 914 -30.15 34.79 13.28
N ILE A 915 -29.60 34.55 12.08
CA ILE A 915 -29.68 33.28 11.35
C ILE A 915 -28.27 32.71 11.20
N GLU A 916 -28.08 31.50 11.72
CA GLU A 916 -26.82 30.77 11.67
C GLU A 916 -26.97 29.47 10.88
N ARG A 917 -25.89 29.07 10.21
CA ARG A 917 -25.79 27.85 9.40
C ARG A 917 -24.55 27.05 9.79
N LYS A 918 -24.67 25.73 9.79
CA LYS A 918 -23.56 24.79 9.89
C LYS A 918 -23.57 23.82 8.71
N TRP A 919 -22.39 23.48 8.20
CA TRP A 919 -22.23 22.49 7.13
C TRP A 919 -21.87 21.12 7.72
N PRO A 920 -22.28 19.98 7.13
CA PRO A 920 -21.88 18.65 7.60
C PRO A 920 -20.36 18.40 7.67
N PHE A 921 -19.57 19.20 6.94
CA PHE A 921 -18.10 19.15 6.93
C PHE A 921 -17.43 20.17 7.90
N SER A 922 -18.19 20.80 8.80
CA SER A 922 -17.68 21.79 9.74
C SER A 922 -18.48 21.79 11.05
N ASP A 923 -17.78 21.82 12.18
CA ASP A 923 -18.43 21.90 13.50
C ASP A 923 -18.85 23.33 13.89
N GLU A 924 -18.44 24.34 13.12
CA GLU A 924 -18.70 25.76 13.41
C GLU A 924 -20.05 26.24 12.87
N TRP A 925 -20.83 26.88 13.74
CA TRP A 925 -22.00 27.66 13.35
C TRP A 925 -21.57 29.05 12.87
N LYS A 926 -21.81 29.35 11.59
CA LYS A 926 -21.55 30.67 11.00
C LYS A 926 -22.83 31.49 10.94
N VAL A 927 -22.79 32.73 11.45
CA VAL A 927 -23.85 33.73 11.18
C VAL A 927 -23.85 34.03 9.69
N ILE A 928 -24.97 33.75 9.02
CA ILE A 928 -25.17 34.02 7.59
C ILE A 928 -26.07 35.23 7.34
N SER A 929 -26.88 35.62 8.33
CA SER A 929 -27.67 36.85 8.26
C SER A 929 -28.01 37.40 9.64
N GLU A 930 -28.00 38.73 9.75
CA GLU A 930 -28.83 39.44 10.72
C GLU A 930 -29.95 40.15 9.94
N GLN A 931 -31.19 39.97 10.37
CA GLN A 931 -32.39 40.55 9.76
C GLN A 931 -33.09 41.49 10.75
N ASN A 932 -33.85 42.45 10.25
CA ASN A 932 -34.79 43.20 11.09
C ASN A 932 -35.82 42.22 11.68
N ALA A 933 -36.24 42.44 12.93
CA ALA A 933 -37.18 41.54 13.61
C ALA A 933 -38.61 41.51 13.01
N SER A 934 -38.89 42.30 11.97
CA SER A 934 -40.10 42.18 11.16
C SER A 934 -40.01 41.11 10.06
N SER A 935 -38.86 40.46 9.86
CA SER A 935 -38.69 39.45 8.81
C SER A 935 -39.20 38.07 9.25
N THR A 936 -39.92 37.41 8.35
CA THR A 936 -40.45 36.04 8.49
C THR A 936 -39.87 35.05 7.48
N PHE A 937 -38.94 35.50 6.62
CA PHE A 937 -38.28 34.65 5.63
C PHE A 937 -36.82 35.07 5.35
N TYR A 938 -36.02 34.13 4.86
CA TYR A 938 -34.66 34.38 4.35
C TYR A 938 -34.27 33.32 3.31
N ASN A 939 -33.69 33.76 2.19
CA ASN A 939 -33.27 32.88 1.11
C ASN A 939 -31.75 32.73 1.10
N ASP A 940 -31.26 31.60 1.60
CA ASP A 940 -29.84 31.26 1.62
C ASP A 940 -29.36 30.82 0.23
N LYS A 941 -28.50 31.61 -0.39
CA LYS A 941 -27.94 31.37 -1.74
C LYS A 941 -26.51 30.84 -1.72
N ASP A 942 -25.81 30.90 -0.58
CA ASP A 942 -24.39 30.56 -0.46
C ASP A 942 -24.23 29.03 -0.30
N LEU A 943 -24.74 28.27 -1.25
CA LEU A 943 -24.91 26.81 -1.16
C LEU A 943 -23.78 26.04 -1.86
N TYR A 944 -23.37 24.92 -1.26
CA TYR A 944 -22.61 23.88 -1.97
C TYR A 944 -23.58 22.91 -2.64
N PRO A 945 -23.32 22.44 -3.87
CA PRO A 945 -24.15 21.42 -4.50
C PRO A 945 -24.14 20.13 -3.67
N PHE A 946 -25.25 19.38 -3.71
CA PHE A 946 -25.47 18.09 -3.02
C PHE A 946 -25.51 18.12 -1.48
N ILE A 947 -24.97 19.15 -0.81
CA ILE A 947 -24.82 19.18 0.66
C ILE A 947 -26.02 19.79 1.37
N LYS A 948 -26.52 19.12 2.42
CA LYS A 948 -27.62 19.57 3.28
C LYS A 948 -27.13 20.27 4.54
N PRO A 949 -27.34 21.59 4.71
CA PRO A 949 -26.93 22.31 5.92
C PRO A 949 -27.88 22.07 7.11
N ASP A 950 -27.37 22.35 8.31
CA ASP A 950 -28.19 22.63 9.48
C ASP A 950 -28.32 24.16 9.66
N TYR A 951 -29.48 24.62 10.15
CA TYR A 951 -29.75 26.02 10.48
C TYR A 951 -30.18 26.18 11.94
N ARG A 952 -29.95 27.37 12.51
CA ARG A 952 -30.57 27.78 13.77
C ARG A 952 -30.85 29.30 13.80
N LEU A 953 -31.94 29.67 14.46
CA LEU A 953 -32.45 31.04 14.49
C LEU A 953 -32.72 31.50 15.93
N LYS A 954 -32.41 32.76 16.24
CA LYS A 954 -32.80 33.43 17.50
C LYS A 954 -33.21 34.88 17.25
N VAL A 955 -34.11 35.42 18.07
CA VAL A 955 -34.41 36.87 18.09
C VAL A 955 -33.66 37.57 19.23
N VAL A 956 -33.41 38.86 19.06
CA VAL A 956 -32.78 39.74 20.04
C VAL A 956 -33.62 41.02 20.15
N ASP A 957 -33.93 41.44 21.37
CA ASP A 957 -34.74 42.65 21.62
C ASP A 957 -33.94 43.96 21.63
N ALA A 958 -34.64 45.06 21.91
CA ALA A 958 -34.06 46.39 22.05
C ALA A 958 -32.97 46.48 23.16
N ASP A 959 -33.14 45.74 24.25
CA ASP A 959 -32.28 45.72 25.45
C ASP A 959 -31.10 44.73 25.33
N GLY A 960 -31.05 43.90 24.28
CA GLY A 960 -30.03 42.88 24.11
C GLY A 960 -30.27 41.60 24.92
N LEU A 961 -31.53 41.25 25.17
CA LEU A 961 -31.92 39.89 25.57
C LEU A 961 -32.09 39.02 24.32
N GLU A 962 -31.65 37.77 24.39
CA GLU A 962 -31.73 36.82 23.28
C GLU A 962 -32.72 35.70 23.59
N SER A 963 -33.49 35.25 22.58
CA SER A 963 -34.26 34.00 22.68
C SER A 963 -33.34 32.77 22.71
N ALA A 964 -33.85 31.63 23.15
CA ALA A 964 -33.23 30.35 22.82
C ALA A 964 -33.17 30.16 21.29
N TYR A 965 -32.19 29.38 20.80
CA TYR A 965 -32.11 29.00 19.39
C TYR A 965 -33.19 27.98 19.03
N GLN A 966 -33.94 28.24 17.97
CA GLN A 966 -34.71 27.21 17.27
C GLN A 966 -33.82 26.60 16.17
N GLU A 967 -33.49 25.32 16.29
CA GLU A 967 -32.72 24.57 15.28
C GLU A 967 -33.64 23.97 14.20
N TYR A 968 -33.10 23.79 12.99
CA TYR A 968 -33.69 23.04 11.88
C TYR A 968 -32.58 22.30 11.14
N LYS A 969 -32.58 20.96 11.17
CA LYS A 969 -31.44 20.13 10.75
C LYS A 969 -31.65 19.48 9.38
N GLN A 970 -30.56 19.28 8.66
CA GLN A 970 -30.50 18.62 7.35
C GLN A 970 -31.52 19.17 6.34
N ALA A 971 -31.55 20.50 6.24
CA ALA A 971 -32.39 21.22 5.31
C ALA A 971 -32.17 20.72 3.88
N ASN A 972 -33.27 20.50 3.16
CA ASN A 972 -33.18 19.87 1.85
C ASN A 972 -32.50 20.83 0.87
N ASN A 973 -31.44 20.37 0.22
CA ASN A 973 -30.77 21.10 -0.85
C ASN A 973 -30.97 20.34 -2.16
N ILE A 974 -31.41 21.04 -3.20
CA ILE A 974 -31.58 20.51 -4.56
C ILE A 974 -30.65 21.18 -5.58
N LEU A 975 -29.73 22.04 -5.11
CA LEU A 975 -28.62 22.51 -5.94
C LEU A 975 -27.73 21.32 -6.30
N VAL A 976 -27.54 21.12 -7.60
CA VAL A 976 -26.62 20.14 -8.16
C VAL A 976 -25.70 20.84 -9.15
N ALA A 977 -24.44 20.43 -9.18
CA ALA A 977 -23.53 20.81 -10.26
C ALA A 977 -23.90 19.99 -11.50
N SER A 978 -24.29 20.67 -12.59
CA SER A 978 -24.53 20.00 -13.87
C SER A 978 -23.35 20.18 -14.81
N LEU A 979 -23.00 19.08 -15.48
CA LEU A 979 -21.97 19.00 -16.52
C LEU A 979 -22.65 18.98 -17.89
N LYS A 980 -22.11 19.76 -18.83
CA LYS A 980 -22.44 19.74 -20.25
C LYS A 980 -21.18 19.50 -21.09
N VAL A 981 -21.39 19.05 -22.32
CA VAL A 981 -20.41 19.19 -23.40
C VAL A 981 -20.50 20.63 -23.91
N GLU A 982 -19.37 21.31 -24.05
CA GLU A 982 -19.30 22.65 -24.63
C GLU A 982 -19.00 22.58 -26.13
N GLU A 983 -17.95 21.82 -26.47
CA GLU A 983 -17.54 21.54 -27.84
C GLU A 983 -17.19 20.05 -27.97
N GLU A 984 -17.81 19.36 -28.93
CA GLU A 984 -17.37 18.03 -29.39
C GLU A 984 -17.14 18.07 -30.91
N LYS A 985 -16.80 16.93 -31.53
CA LYS A 985 -16.41 16.82 -32.95
C LYS A 985 -15.19 17.67 -33.31
N LEU A 986 -14.31 17.93 -32.33
CA LEU A 986 -12.98 18.51 -32.53
C LEU A 986 -11.93 17.39 -32.65
N LEU A 987 -10.87 17.64 -33.41
CA LEU A 987 -9.86 16.62 -33.66
C LEU A 987 -9.07 16.31 -32.39
N ARG A 988 -9.28 15.11 -31.83
CA ARG A 988 -8.66 14.62 -30.59
C ARG A 988 -8.79 15.58 -29.39
N LYS A 989 -9.86 16.37 -29.38
CA LYS A 989 -10.23 17.33 -28.32
C LYS A 989 -11.71 17.16 -27.99
N ASN A 990 -12.07 17.26 -26.71
CA ASN A 990 -13.43 17.47 -26.23
C ASN A 990 -13.39 18.61 -25.20
N VAL A 991 -14.31 19.57 -25.27
CA VAL A 991 -14.49 20.60 -24.24
C VAL A 991 -15.74 20.30 -23.45
N ILE A 992 -15.61 20.29 -22.12
CA ILE A 992 -16.69 20.08 -21.17
C ILE A 992 -16.74 21.24 -20.18
N ALA A 993 -17.94 21.64 -19.77
CA ALA A 993 -18.16 22.75 -18.85
C ALA A 993 -19.22 22.40 -17.81
N TRP A 994 -19.09 22.94 -16.60
CA TRP A 994 -20.00 22.69 -15.49
C TRP A 994 -20.36 23.98 -14.75
N ASN A 995 -21.57 24.01 -14.20
CA ASN A 995 -22.11 25.15 -13.46
C ASN A 995 -22.31 24.80 -11.97
N ASN A 996 -22.83 25.77 -11.22
CA ASN A 996 -23.25 25.61 -9.82
C ASN A 996 -22.13 25.12 -8.88
N THR A 997 -20.87 25.46 -9.20
CA THR A 997 -19.69 25.19 -8.37
C THR A 997 -19.15 26.49 -7.75
N PRO A 998 -19.12 26.60 -6.40
CA PRO A 998 -18.49 27.72 -5.71
C PRO A 998 -16.98 27.83 -5.96
N ASN A 999 -16.43 29.04 -5.82
CA ASN A 999 -15.05 29.36 -6.17
C ASN A 999 -13.97 28.69 -5.30
N ASP A 1000 -14.34 28.09 -4.17
CA ASP A 1000 -13.45 27.36 -3.26
C ASP A 1000 -13.61 25.82 -3.36
N VAL A 1001 -14.35 25.35 -4.38
CA VAL A 1001 -14.49 23.93 -4.71
C VAL A 1001 -13.49 23.52 -5.80
N THR A 1002 -12.75 22.46 -5.53
CA THR A 1002 -11.77 21.84 -6.43
C THR A 1002 -12.47 20.81 -7.34
N PRO A 1003 -12.51 21.01 -8.67
CA PRO A 1003 -13.05 20.02 -9.60
C PRO A 1003 -11.98 19.01 -10.03
N THR A 1004 -12.31 17.72 -9.99
CA THR A 1004 -11.51 16.65 -10.61
C THR A 1004 -12.27 16.02 -11.76
N VAL A 1005 -11.72 16.16 -12.97
CA VAL A 1005 -12.26 15.61 -14.22
C VAL A 1005 -11.99 14.12 -14.26
N GLN A 1006 -13.05 13.32 -14.35
CA GLN A 1006 -12.97 11.88 -14.55
C GLN A 1006 -13.53 11.51 -15.93
N ARG A 1007 -12.83 10.61 -16.62
CA ARG A 1007 -13.15 10.13 -17.96
C ARG A 1007 -13.14 8.60 -18.01
N ARG A 1008 -13.93 8.02 -18.90
CA ARG A 1008 -13.75 6.65 -19.42
C ARG A 1008 -14.12 6.61 -20.91
N LYS A 1009 -13.83 5.51 -21.61
CA LYS A 1009 -14.41 5.28 -22.95
C LYS A 1009 -15.92 5.04 -22.78
N ALA A 1010 -16.75 5.52 -23.71
CA ALA A 1010 -18.20 5.50 -23.53
C ALA A 1010 -18.72 4.10 -23.17
N ASN A 1011 -19.53 4.03 -22.11
CA ASN A 1011 -20.13 2.81 -21.57
C ASN A 1011 -19.14 1.67 -21.20
N THR A 1012 -17.82 1.92 -21.13
CA THR A 1012 -16.81 0.87 -20.97
C THR A 1012 -15.67 1.24 -20.01
N GLY A 1013 -15.24 0.28 -19.20
CA GLY A 1013 -14.09 0.42 -18.30
C GLY A 1013 -14.32 1.26 -17.04
N ASN A 1014 -13.25 1.40 -16.27
CA ASN A 1014 -13.21 2.17 -15.02
C ASN A 1014 -13.01 3.67 -15.28
N TRP A 1015 -13.48 4.50 -14.36
CA TRP A 1015 -13.23 5.95 -14.37
C TRP A 1015 -11.76 6.24 -14.07
N GLN A 1016 -11.12 7.05 -14.93
CA GLN A 1016 -9.78 7.58 -14.75
C GLN A 1016 -9.86 9.09 -14.45
N SER A 1017 -9.20 9.55 -13.39
CA SER A 1017 -8.99 10.99 -13.16
C SER A 1017 -7.94 11.50 -14.14
N ILE A 1018 -8.30 12.44 -15.02
CA ILE A 1018 -7.40 12.98 -16.07
C ILE A 1018 -6.86 14.39 -15.75
N ALA A 1019 -7.55 15.11 -14.87
CA ALA A 1019 -7.10 16.40 -14.34
C ALA A 1019 -7.76 16.70 -13.00
N THR A 1020 -7.00 17.27 -12.07
CA THR A 1020 -7.55 18.01 -10.92
C THR A 1020 -7.23 19.48 -11.15
N LEU A 1021 -8.25 20.34 -11.05
CA LEU A 1021 -8.23 21.70 -11.55
C LEU A 1021 -8.18 22.71 -10.40
N SER A 1022 -7.85 23.97 -10.72
CA SER A 1022 -7.90 25.05 -9.73
C SER A 1022 -9.34 25.33 -9.30
N ALA A 1023 -9.52 25.73 -8.04
CA ALA A 1023 -10.83 26.04 -7.50
C ALA A 1023 -11.48 27.23 -8.26
N GLY A 1024 -12.79 27.13 -8.51
CA GLY A 1024 -13.52 28.08 -9.35
C GLY A 1024 -13.37 27.88 -10.87
N GLN A 1025 -12.56 26.92 -11.34
CA GLN A 1025 -12.57 26.53 -12.75
C GLN A 1025 -13.89 25.82 -13.11
N GLN A 1026 -14.48 26.21 -14.26
CA GLN A 1026 -15.79 25.74 -14.73
C GLN A 1026 -15.77 25.09 -16.13
N GLU A 1027 -14.59 24.96 -16.75
CA GLU A 1027 -14.40 24.37 -18.08
C GLU A 1027 -13.09 23.56 -18.15
N HIS A 1028 -13.08 22.49 -18.94
CA HIS A 1028 -11.87 21.72 -19.28
C HIS A 1028 -11.88 21.27 -20.74
N SER A 1029 -10.76 21.50 -21.43
CA SER A 1029 -10.46 20.95 -22.75
C SER A 1029 -9.59 19.69 -22.58
N ASP A 1030 -10.20 18.52 -22.67
CA ASP A 1030 -9.48 17.25 -22.70
C ASP A 1030 -8.88 17.01 -24.10
N THR A 1031 -7.56 16.76 -24.13
CA THR A 1031 -6.81 16.36 -25.33
C THR A 1031 -5.91 15.15 -25.07
N GLN A 1032 -6.08 14.44 -23.95
CA GLN A 1032 -5.13 13.44 -23.46
C GLN A 1032 -5.41 12.04 -24.04
N ASN A 1033 -4.66 11.61 -25.05
CA ASN A 1033 -4.77 10.28 -25.67
C ASN A 1033 -6.18 9.95 -26.19
N LEU A 1034 -6.88 10.98 -26.69
CA LEU A 1034 -8.16 10.80 -27.36
C LEU A 1034 -7.97 10.20 -28.76
N LEU A 1035 -8.73 9.15 -29.06
CA LEU A 1035 -8.81 8.51 -30.38
C LEU A 1035 -9.79 9.27 -31.27
N ASP A 1036 -9.65 9.12 -32.58
CA ASP A 1036 -10.56 9.70 -33.58
C ASP A 1036 -11.90 8.93 -33.62
N GLN A 1037 -12.98 9.59 -34.07
CA GLN A 1037 -14.38 9.09 -34.12
C GLN A 1037 -14.90 8.45 -32.81
N SER A 1038 -14.28 8.73 -31.66
CA SER A 1038 -14.44 7.95 -30.44
C SER A 1038 -15.22 8.71 -29.36
N ALA A 1039 -16.21 8.02 -28.76
CA ALA A 1039 -17.03 8.54 -27.68
C ALA A 1039 -16.42 8.24 -26.31
N TYR A 1040 -16.45 9.24 -25.42
CA TYR A 1040 -15.93 9.20 -24.06
C TYR A 1040 -16.97 9.73 -23.07
N ASP A 1041 -17.15 9.04 -21.95
CA ASP A 1041 -17.99 9.53 -20.85
C ASP A 1041 -17.15 10.37 -19.90
N TYR A 1042 -17.70 11.50 -19.48
CA TYR A 1042 -17.10 12.44 -18.52
C TYR A 1042 -18.01 12.66 -17.32
N ARG A 1043 -17.42 12.83 -16.14
CA ARG A 1043 -18.06 13.35 -14.92
C ARG A 1043 -17.05 14.17 -14.12
N ILE A 1044 -17.51 15.14 -13.34
CA ILE A 1044 -16.65 15.87 -12.40
C ILE A 1044 -16.93 15.36 -10.99
N ALA A 1045 -15.86 15.00 -10.26
CA ALA A 1045 -15.89 14.84 -8.82
C ALA A 1045 -15.52 16.16 -8.16
N LEU A 1046 -16.36 16.64 -7.24
CA LEU A 1046 -16.16 17.92 -6.55
C LEU A 1046 -15.69 17.66 -5.12
N SER A 1047 -14.59 18.29 -4.72
CA SER A 1047 -14.11 18.23 -3.34
C SER A 1047 -13.70 19.60 -2.81
N ARG A 1048 -13.62 19.72 -1.48
CA ARG A 1048 -13.26 20.96 -0.79
C ARG A 1048 -12.24 20.65 0.30
N THR A 1049 -11.04 21.20 0.16
CA THR A 1049 -9.97 21.06 1.17
C THR A 1049 -10.17 22.07 2.29
N SER A 1050 -10.00 21.62 3.53
CA SER A 1050 -10.12 22.41 4.76
C SER A 1050 -9.08 21.97 5.79
N SER A 1051 -9.04 22.62 6.95
CA SER A 1051 -8.14 22.27 8.06
C SER A 1051 -8.37 20.86 8.63
N SER A 1052 -9.57 20.28 8.46
CA SER A 1052 -9.89 18.90 8.85
C SER A 1052 -9.65 17.86 7.74
N GLY A 1053 -9.19 18.29 6.55
CA GLY A 1053 -8.91 17.41 5.40
C GLY A 1053 -9.70 17.79 4.14
N ASN A 1054 -9.66 16.91 3.13
CA ASN A 1054 -10.43 17.05 1.90
C ASN A 1054 -11.78 16.34 2.04
N PHE A 1055 -12.88 17.07 1.79
CA PHE A 1055 -14.24 16.54 1.85
C PHE A 1055 -14.84 16.45 0.45
N GLU A 1056 -15.37 15.28 0.07
CA GLU A 1056 -16.07 15.09 -1.20
C GLU A 1056 -17.50 15.65 -1.12
N LEU A 1057 -17.85 16.57 -2.02
CA LEU A 1057 -19.19 17.16 -2.08
C LEU A 1057 -20.16 16.28 -2.88
N GLY A 1058 -19.68 15.67 -3.96
CA GLY A 1058 -20.46 14.81 -4.83
C GLY A 1058 -19.90 14.72 -6.25
N ILE A 1059 -20.64 14.05 -7.14
CA ILE A 1059 -20.33 13.91 -8.56
C ILE A 1059 -21.42 14.52 -9.43
N THR A 1060 -21.05 15.14 -10.55
CA THR A 1060 -22.00 15.65 -11.55
C THR A 1060 -22.77 14.51 -12.23
N ASN A 1061 -23.79 14.86 -13.03
CA ASN A 1061 -24.24 13.96 -14.09
C ASN A 1061 -23.08 13.56 -15.01
N ILE A 1062 -23.26 12.41 -15.67
CA ILE A 1062 -22.39 11.98 -16.76
C ILE A 1062 -22.82 12.70 -18.04
N VAL A 1063 -21.86 13.04 -18.89
CA VAL A 1063 -22.08 13.38 -20.31
C VAL A 1063 -21.18 12.54 -21.18
N THR A 1064 -21.59 12.30 -22.43
CA THR A 1064 -20.77 11.62 -23.43
C THR A 1064 -20.41 12.62 -24.53
N ALA A 1065 -19.12 12.76 -24.85
CA ALA A 1065 -18.62 13.59 -25.93
C ALA A 1065 -17.79 12.75 -26.92
N THR A 1066 -17.88 13.10 -28.20
CA THR A 1066 -17.29 12.34 -29.32
C THR A 1066 -16.30 13.19 -30.09
N THR A 1067 -15.09 12.70 -30.28
CA THR A 1067 -14.10 13.36 -31.12
C THR A 1067 -14.53 13.45 -32.59
N LYS A 1068 -13.84 14.29 -33.36
CA LYS A 1068 -14.00 14.40 -34.81
C LYS A 1068 -13.69 13.07 -35.50
N ASP A 1069 -14.35 12.85 -36.63
CA ASP A 1069 -14.03 11.77 -37.56
C ASP A 1069 -12.73 12.09 -38.33
N LEU A 1070 -12.24 11.11 -39.10
CA LEU A 1070 -11.13 11.35 -40.03
C LEU A 1070 -11.59 12.15 -41.25
N PRO A 1071 -10.71 12.98 -41.88
CA PRO A 1071 -11.10 13.80 -43.02
C PRO A 1071 -11.56 12.98 -44.23
N LYS A 1072 -12.38 13.58 -45.09
CA LYS A 1072 -13.09 12.85 -46.15
C LYS A 1072 -12.26 12.73 -47.42
N ALA A 1073 -12.38 11.58 -48.07
CA ALA A 1073 -11.80 11.31 -49.37
C ALA A 1073 -12.01 12.46 -50.38
N PRO A 1074 -10.93 13.12 -50.87
CA PRO A 1074 -11.05 14.19 -51.87
C PRO A 1074 -11.66 13.69 -53.18
N GLN A 1075 -12.41 14.55 -53.85
CA GLN A 1075 -12.90 14.25 -55.21
C GLN A 1075 -11.74 14.34 -56.20
N LEU A 1076 -11.38 13.20 -56.78
CA LEU A 1076 -10.25 13.02 -57.70
C LEU A 1076 -10.70 13.08 -59.16
N SER A 1077 -9.87 13.71 -59.99
CA SER A 1077 -10.04 13.82 -61.44
C SER A 1077 -8.68 13.63 -62.14
N VAL A 1078 -8.69 13.13 -63.38
CA VAL A 1078 -7.47 12.79 -64.13
C VAL A 1078 -7.63 13.13 -65.62
N GLN A 1079 -6.51 13.51 -66.25
CA GLN A 1079 -6.45 13.88 -67.67
C GLN A 1079 -5.76 12.78 -68.50
N SER A 1080 -6.55 12.11 -69.35
CA SER A 1080 -6.06 11.17 -70.37
C SER A 1080 -5.50 11.88 -71.61
N GLY A 1081 -4.78 11.15 -72.46
CA GLY A 1081 -4.38 11.58 -73.80
C GLY A 1081 -3.08 12.39 -73.88
N LEU A 1082 -2.27 12.39 -72.81
CA LEU A 1082 -0.95 13.03 -72.79
C LEU A 1082 0.16 11.98 -73.03
N VAL A 1083 1.29 12.40 -73.62
CA VAL A 1083 2.42 11.52 -73.91
C VAL A 1083 3.17 11.18 -72.62
N LYS A 1084 3.22 9.89 -72.28
CA LYS A 1084 3.89 9.32 -71.09
C LYS A 1084 3.68 10.09 -69.77
N THR A 1085 2.53 10.77 -69.65
CA THR A 1085 2.18 11.62 -68.51
C THR A 1085 0.68 11.51 -68.19
N VAL A 1086 0.31 11.70 -66.93
CA VAL A 1086 -1.08 11.89 -66.49
C VAL A 1086 -1.12 13.09 -65.54
N ASN A 1087 -1.91 14.11 -65.88
CA ASN A 1087 -2.24 15.16 -64.92
C ASN A 1087 -3.39 14.69 -64.03
N ILE A 1088 -3.21 14.86 -62.73
CA ILE A 1088 -4.11 14.41 -61.67
C ILE A 1088 -4.50 15.67 -60.88
N ALA A 1089 -5.79 15.87 -60.60
CA ALA A 1089 -6.27 17.05 -59.89
C ALA A 1089 -7.43 16.70 -58.95
N TRP A 1090 -7.52 17.39 -57.82
CA TRP A 1090 -8.56 17.17 -56.81
C TRP A 1090 -9.06 18.48 -56.21
N ILE A 1091 -10.24 18.43 -55.61
CA ILE A 1091 -10.79 19.55 -54.84
C ILE A 1091 -10.09 19.61 -53.48
N ILE A 1092 -9.60 20.79 -53.08
CA ILE A 1092 -9.06 21.04 -51.74
C ILE A 1092 -10.19 20.94 -50.72
N ASP A 1093 -9.99 20.11 -49.70
CA ASP A 1093 -10.88 19.99 -48.54
C ASP A 1093 -10.84 21.27 -47.68
N ASP A 1094 -12.01 21.87 -47.43
CA ASP A 1094 -12.15 23.12 -46.69
C ASP A 1094 -11.95 22.94 -45.17
N ASP A 1095 -11.98 21.71 -44.67
CA ASP A 1095 -11.71 21.35 -43.27
C ASP A 1095 -10.30 21.83 -42.82
N PRO A 1096 -10.21 22.74 -41.82
CA PRO A 1096 -8.93 23.25 -41.32
C PRO A 1096 -8.02 22.17 -40.71
N ASP A 1097 -8.56 21.03 -40.30
CA ASP A 1097 -7.81 19.93 -39.68
C ASP A 1097 -7.12 19.00 -40.70
N VAL A 1098 -7.26 19.23 -42.01
CA VAL A 1098 -6.54 18.47 -43.05
C VAL A 1098 -5.07 18.89 -43.11
N GLY A 1099 -4.17 17.94 -42.83
CA GLY A 1099 -2.72 18.14 -42.88
C GLY A 1099 -2.11 18.01 -44.28
N GLY A 1100 -2.89 17.51 -45.27
CA GLY A 1100 -2.47 17.26 -46.64
C GLY A 1100 -3.13 16.01 -47.24
N TYR A 1101 -2.57 15.52 -48.35
CA TYR A 1101 -3.11 14.40 -49.12
C TYR A 1101 -2.04 13.35 -49.43
N ASN A 1102 -2.37 12.07 -49.35
CA ASN A 1102 -1.56 10.98 -49.90
C ASN A 1102 -2.17 10.55 -51.24
N LEU A 1103 -1.39 10.63 -52.31
CA LEU A 1103 -1.80 10.19 -53.65
C LEU A 1103 -1.24 8.81 -53.95
N TYR A 1104 -2.08 7.93 -54.48
CA TYR A 1104 -1.77 6.54 -54.77
C TYR A 1104 -2.02 6.20 -56.24
N LYS A 1105 -1.10 5.43 -56.80
CA LYS A 1105 -1.28 4.66 -58.03
C LYS A 1105 -1.83 3.28 -57.67
N LEU A 1106 -2.69 2.72 -58.51
CA LEU A 1106 -3.19 1.36 -58.39
C LEU A 1106 -2.64 0.52 -59.53
N GLU A 1107 -2.01 -0.59 -59.16
CA GLU A 1107 -1.59 -1.63 -60.09
C GLU A 1107 -2.78 -2.49 -60.53
N ALA A 1108 -2.59 -3.26 -61.61
CA ALA A 1108 -3.66 -4.07 -62.21
C ALA A 1108 -4.24 -5.18 -61.30
N ASP A 1109 -3.58 -5.49 -60.18
CA ASP A 1109 -4.05 -6.40 -59.13
C ASP A 1109 -4.79 -5.68 -57.98
N GLY A 1110 -4.94 -4.36 -58.04
CA GLY A 1110 -5.61 -3.53 -57.03
C GLY A 1110 -4.74 -3.14 -55.83
N LYS A 1111 -3.46 -3.56 -55.77
CA LYS A 1111 -2.51 -3.05 -54.78
C LYS A 1111 -2.20 -1.58 -55.08
N LYS A 1112 -1.96 -0.80 -54.01
CA LYS A 1112 -1.82 0.66 -54.06
C LYS A 1112 -0.39 1.04 -53.70
N GLU A 1113 0.25 1.82 -54.56
CA GLU A 1113 1.60 2.35 -54.37
C GLU A 1113 1.50 3.87 -54.18
N LYS A 1114 2.08 4.43 -53.10
CA LYS A 1114 1.97 5.87 -52.84
C LYS A 1114 2.94 6.64 -53.74
N LEU A 1115 2.41 7.53 -54.57
CA LEU A 1115 3.16 8.46 -55.41
C LEU A 1115 3.80 9.56 -54.55
N ASP A 1116 3.01 10.27 -53.74
CA ASP A 1116 3.49 11.39 -52.95
C ASP A 1116 2.63 11.68 -51.70
N THR A 1117 3.17 12.49 -50.78
CA THR A 1117 2.48 13.10 -49.62
C THR A 1117 2.47 14.62 -49.81
N LEU A 1118 1.37 15.08 -50.41
CA LEU A 1118 1.11 16.44 -50.85
C LEU A 1118 0.65 17.33 -49.69
N LYS A 1119 0.91 18.62 -49.78
CA LYS A 1119 0.50 19.64 -48.79
C LYS A 1119 -0.97 20.01 -48.97
N ARG A 1120 -1.61 20.55 -47.93
CA ARG A 1120 -3.03 20.96 -47.96
C ARG A 1120 -3.36 21.94 -49.10
N GLN A 1121 -2.40 22.79 -49.49
CA GLN A 1121 -2.56 23.80 -50.53
C GLN A 1121 -2.38 23.25 -51.96
N GLU A 1122 -1.90 22.02 -52.12
CA GLU A 1122 -1.66 21.39 -53.42
C GLU A 1122 -2.94 20.68 -53.88
N ASN A 1123 -3.36 20.97 -55.11
CA ASN A 1123 -4.61 20.47 -55.72
C ASN A 1123 -4.40 19.73 -57.04
N SER A 1124 -3.14 19.55 -57.46
CA SER A 1124 -2.76 18.85 -58.68
C SER A 1124 -1.37 18.22 -58.57
N TYR A 1125 -1.17 17.11 -59.28
CA TYR A 1125 0.09 16.38 -59.43
C TYR A 1125 0.21 15.87 -60.87
N THR A 1126 1.42 15.72 -61.39
CA THR A 1126 1.66 15.12 -62.71
C THR A 1126 2.46 13.84 -62.50
N ASP A 1127 1.86 12.69 -62.79
CA ASP A 1127 2.61 11.43 -62.90
C ASP A 1127 3.27 11.38 -64.28
N ASP A 1128 4.59 11.54 -64.32
CA ASP A 1128 5.45 11.37 -65.48
C ASP A 1128 6.22 10.02 -65.44
N GLY A 1129 5.91 9.17 -64.45
CA GLY A 1129 6.62 7.93 -64.18
C GLY A 1129 8.04 8.13 -63.61
N SER A 1130 8.39 9.32 -63.10
CA SER A 1130 9.70 9.56 -62.45
C SER A 1130 9.88 8.84 -61.11
N PHE A 1131 8.78 8.59 -60.38
CA PHE A 1131 8.80 7.94 -59.06
C PHE A 1131 8.74 6.40 -59.12
N PHE A 1132 8.31 5.84 -60.26
CA PHE A 1132 8.11 4.40 -60.49
C PHE A 1132 8.72 3.97 -61.84
N SER A 1133 8.10 3.03 -62.55
CA SER A 1133 8.36 2.84 -63.97
C SER A 1133 7.83 4.04 -64.77
N LYS A 1134 8.54 4.37 -65.87
CA LYS A 1134 8.04 5.32 -66.88
C LYS A 1134 6.67 4.89 -67.37
N LEU A 1135 5.80 5.86 -67.65
CA LEU A 1135 4.52 5.55 -68.28
C LEU A 1135 4.75 5.13 -69.73
N GLU A 1136 4.05 4.11 -70.18
CA GLU A 1136 4.08 3.66 -71.58
C GLU A 1136 2.97 4.31 -72.40
N ASP A 1137 3.11 4.28 -73.72
CA ASP A 1137 2.17 4.92 -74.65
C ASP A 1137 0.92 4.04 -74.82
N GLY A 1138 -0.27 4.65 -74.71
CA GLY A 1138 -1.56 3.97 -74.79
C GLY A 1138 -1.90 3.09 -73.57
N ALA A 1139 -1.10 3.16 -72.51
CA ALA A 1139 -1.30 2.40 -71.27
C ALA A 1139 -2.31 3.09 -70.34
N THR A 1140 -3.11 2.28 -69.65
CA THR A 1140 -4.14 2.74 -68.70
C THR A 1140 -3.64 2.60 -67.26
N TYR A 1141 -3.75 3.68 -66.50
CA TYR A 1141 -3.33 3.78 -65.11
C TYR A 1141 -4.48 4.22 -64.21
N SER A 1142 -4.53 3.67 -63.00
CA SER A 1142 -5.58 3.92 -62.00
C SER A 1142 -4.99 4.67 -60.80
N TYR A 1143 -5.76 5.57 -60.20
CA TYR A 1143 -5.31 6.44 -59.11
C TYR A 1143 -6.38 6.60 -58.03
N GLN A 1144 -5.97 6.77 -56.77
CA GLN A 1144 -6.81 7.15 -55.63
C GLN A 1144 -6.08 8.15 -54.75
N ILE A 1145 -6.81 9.00 -54.03
CA ILE A 1145 -6.24 9.96 -53.08
C ILE A 1145 -6.95 9.86 -51.72
N ALA A 1146 -6.21 10.03 -50.63
CA ALA A 1146 -6.77 10.15 -49.29
C ALA A 1146 -6.27 11.44 -48.63
N SER A 1147 -7.17 12.14 -47.96
CA SER A 1147 -6.83 13.22 -47.03
C SER A 1147 -6.30 12.64 -45.71
N PHE A 1148 -5.26 13.24 -45.15
CA PHE A 1148 -4.82 12.93 -43.78
C PHE A 1148 -4.94 14.17 -42.88
N ASN A 1149 -5.17 13.96 -41.59
CA ASN A 1149 -5.36 15.05 -40.62
C ASN A 1149 -4.02 15.67 -40.15
N THR A 1150 -4.06 16.74 -39.35
CA THR A 1150 -2.85 17.38 -38.80
C THR A 1150 -1.96 16.42 -37.98
N TYR A 1151 -2.54 15.38 -37.37
CA TYR A 1151 -1.82 14.27 -36.70
C TYR A 1151 -1.30 13.16 -37.65
N LYS A 1152 -1.37 13.37 -38.97
CA LYS A 1152 -0.94 12.43 -40.02
C LYS A 1152 -1.70 11.09 -40.06
N VAL A 1153 -2.90 11.03 -39.50
CA VAL A 1153 -3.81 9.89 -39.65
C VAL A 1153 -4.61 10.04 -40.93
N GLU A 1154 -4.59 9.01 -41.76
CA GLU A 1154 -5.21 8.95 -43.08
C GLU A 1154 -6.69 8.56 -43.01
N GLY A 1155 -7.55 9.30 -43.71
CA GLY A 1155 -8.97 9.00 -43.88
C GLY A 1155 -9.26 8.00 -45.02
N PRO A 1156 -10.53 7.80 -45.40
CA PRO A 1156 -10.88 6.98 -46.54
C PRO A 1156 -10.25 7.47 -47.86
N LEU A 1157 -9.98 6.53 -48.75
CA LEU A 1157 -9.53 6.78 -50.13
C LEU A 1157 -10.71 7.20 -51.02
N SER A 1158 -10.42 8.00 -52.05
CA SER A 1158 -11.37 8.38 -53.12
C SER A 1158 -11.87 7.18 -53.92
N GLU A 1159 -12.89 7.40 -54.72
CA GLU A 1159 -13.17 6.52 -55.86
C GLU A 1159 -11.95 6.42 -56.79
N VAL A 1160 -11.84 5.31 -57.53
CA VAL A 1160 -10.73 5.06 -58.45
C VAL A 1160 -10.90 5.92 -59.70
N ALA A 1161 -9.99 6.87 -59.92
CA ALA A 1161 -9.90 7.64 -61.15
C ALA A 1161 -8.97 6.92 -62.15
N VAL A 1162 -9.39 6.80 -63.41
CA VAL A 1162 -8.67 6.03 -64.44
C VAL A 1162 -8.31 6.93 -65.61
N ALA A 1163 -7.03 6.90 -66.00
CA ALA A 1163 -6.52 7.66 -67.15
C ALA A 1163 -5.77 6.74 -68.13
N THR A 1164 -5.71 7.14 -69.40
CA THR A 1164 -4.94 6.44 -70.43
C THR A 1164 -4.00 7.44 -71.10
N THR A 1165 -2.71 7.11 -71.23
CA THR A 1165 -1.73 7.93 -71.95
C THR A 1165 -2.04 7.96 -73.46
N LYS A 1166 -1.46 8.90 -74.20
CA LYS A 1166 -1.59 8.92 -75.66
C LYS A 1166 -0.96 7.65 -76.25
N ALA A 1167 -1.67 6.98 -77.15
CA ALA A 1167 -1.20 5.79 -77.85
C ALA A 1167 -0.26 6.18 -79.00
N LEU A 1168 0.63 5.25 -79.38
CA LEU A 1168 1.43 5.39 -80.59
C LEU A 1168 0.53 5.44 -81.85
N PRO A 1169 0.93 6.18 -82.90
CA PRO A 1169 0.28 6.12 -84.20
C PRO A 1169 0.25 4.70 -84.77
N SER A 1170 -0.81 4.37 -85.51
CA SER A 1170 -0.93 3.07 -86.15
C SER A 1170 -0.01 3.00 -87.37
N ALA A 1171 0.71 1.89 -87.54
CA ALA A 1171 1.60 1.71 -88.68
C ALA A 1171 0.83 1.79 -90.02
N PRO A 1172 1.35 2.47 -91.05
CA PRO A 1172 0.69 2.58 -92.36
C PRO A 1172 0.37 1.20 -92.95
N LEU A 1173 -0.87 1.06 -93.45
CA LEU A 1173 -1.40 -0.19 -93.97
C LEU A 1173 -1.30 -0.27 -95.49
N SER A 1174 -1.33 -1.51 -96.00
CA SER A 1174 -1.33 -1.81 -97.44
C SER A 1174 -0.18 -1.16 -98.22
N LEU A 1175 1.04 -1.22 -97.67
CA LEU A 1175 2.25 -0.78 -98.36
C LEU A 1175 2.46 -1.60 -99.64
N THR A 1176 2.49 -0.94 -100.80
CA THR A 1176 2.79 -1.53 -102.10
C THR A 1176 3.96 -0.82 -102.79
N THR A 1177 4.59 -1.53 -103.72
CA THR A 1177 5.76 -1.03 -104.48
C THR A 1177 5.67 -1.48 -105.92
N GLU A 1178 5.72 -0.54 -106.87
CA GLU A 1178 5.65 -0.78 -108.32
C GLU A 1178 6.74 -0.01 -109.07
N LEU A 1179 7.06 -0.38 -110.32
CA LEU A 1179 8.03 0.35 -111.15
C LEU A 1179 7.31 1.29 -112.12
N VAL A 1180 7.38 2.59 -111.84
CA VAL A 1180 6.88 3.64 -112.74
C VAL A 1180 8.07 4.27 -113.46
N GLY A 1181 8.17 4.04 -114.78
CA GLY A 1181 9.29 4.57 -115.59
C GLY A 1181 10.68 4.08 -115.14
N GLY A 1182 10.77 2.89 -114.54
CA GLY A 1182 12.01 2.34 -113.97
C GLY A 1182 12.35 2.82 -112.56
N THR A 1183 11.55 3.73 -111.98
CA THR A 1183 11.69 4.19 -110.59
C THR A 1183 10.72 3.43 -109.67
N PRO A 1184 11.13 2.95 -108.49
CA PRO A 1184 10.21 2.45 -107.48
C PRO A 1184 9.24 3.55 -107.01
N ASN A 1185 7.95 3.35 -107.27
CA ASN A 1185 6.88 4.10 -106.61
C ASN A 1185 6.39 3.28 -105.42
N ILE A 1186 6.41 3.87 -104.24
CA ILE A 1186 5.99 3.27 -102.98
C ILE A 1186 4.67 3.93 -102.59
N ALA A 1187 3.60 3.17 -102.38
CA ALA A 1187 2.27 3.69 -102.05
C ALA A 1187 1.68 3.01 -100.80
N TRP A 1188 0.88 3.74 -100.02
CA TRP A 1188 0.30 3.26 -98.76
C TRP A 1188 -1.05 3.91 -98.46
N VAL A 1189 -1.84 3.27 -97.60
CA VAL A 1189 -3.05 3.86 -97.03
C VAL A 1189 -2.68 4.64 -95.77
N PHE A 1190 -3.36 5.77 -95.52
CA PHE A 1190 -3.18 6.56 -94.30
C PHE A 1190 -3.34 5.71 -93.03
N SER A 1191 -2.67 6.15 -91.95
CA SER A 1191 -2.93 5.65 -90.60
C SER A 1191 -4.38 5.92 -90.19
N THR A 1192 -4.92 5.13 -89.25
CA THR A 1192 -6.29 5.27 -88.75
C THR A 1192 -6.43 6.31 -87.64
N GLN A 1193 -5.47 7.23 -87.51
CA GLN A 1193 -5.44 8.29 -86.49
C GLN A 1193 -5.28 9.64 -87.21
N ASP A 1194 -6.22 10.55 -86.97
CA ASP A 1194 -6.36 11.81 -87.74
C ASP A 1194 -5.25 12.84 -87.46
N ASP A 1195 -4.38 12.60 -86.47
CA ASP A 1195 -3.31 13.52 -86.06
C ASP A 1195 -1.90 13.13 -86.53
N VAL A 1196 -1.78 12.22 -87.50
CA VAL A 1196 -0.52 11.89 -88.19
C VAL A 1196 -0.09 13.04 -89.10
N VAL A 1197 0.99 13.73 -88.73
CA VAL A 1197 1.51 14.92 -89.43
C VAL A 1197 2.62 14.59 -90.44
N ASN A 1198 3.29 13.44 -90.30
CA ASN A 1198 4.35 12.98 -91.20
C ASN A 1198 4.32 11.45 -91.41
N TYR A 1199 4.88 11.01 -92.54
CA TYR A 1199 5.31 9.62 -92.75
C TYR A 1199 6.82 9.59 -93.02
N GLU A 1200 7.53 8.69 -92.35
CA GLU A 1200 8.95 8.44 -92.63
C GLU A 1200 9.09 7.12 -93.41
N ILE A 1201 9.62 7.22 -94.63
CA ILE A 1201 9.90 6.08 -95.49
C ILE A 1201 11.33 5.62 -95.24
N HIS A 1202 11.49 4.33 -94.97
CA HIS A 1202 12.76 3.64 -94.77
C HIS A 1202 13.04 2.69 -95.94
N ARG A 1203 14.32 2.53 -96.29
CA ARG A 1203 14.80 1.65 -97.36
C ARG A 1203 15.99 0.80 -96.90
N GLY A 1204 16.01 -0.47 -97.29
CA GLY A 1204 17.12 -1.40 -97.04
C GLY A 1204 17.30 -2.40 -98.17
N SER A 1205 18.38 -3.18 -98.11
CA SER A 1205 18.54 -4.38 -98.96
C SER A 1205 17.75 -5.58 -98.45
N THR A 1206 17.29 -5.54 -97.19
CA THR A 1206 16.35 -6.49 -96.60
C THR A 1206 15.35 -5.76 -95.70
N CYS A 1207 14.15 -6.30 -95.51
CA CYS A 1207 13.13 -5.69 -94.62
C CYS A 1207 13.53 -5.73 -93.13
N SER A 1208 14.50 -6.57 -92.78
CA SER A 1208 15.11 -6.66 -91.45
C SER A 1208 16.17 -5.59 -91.16
N ARG A 1209 16.68 -4.88 -92.19
CA ARG A 1209 17.68 -3.83 -92.04
C ARG A 1209 17.47 -2.70 -93.04
N VAL A 1210 16.54 -1.83 -92.70
CA VAL A 1210 16.22 -0.59 -93.41
C VAL A 1210 16.83 0.61 -92.67
N ASN A 1211 17.04 1.73 -93.37
CA ASN A 1211 17.40 3.02 -92.79
C ASN A 1211 16.45 4.09 -93.35
N SER A 1212 16.28 5.21 -92.65
CA SER A 1212 15.48 6.34 -93.15
C SER A 1212 15.98 6.80 -94.53
N LEU A 1213 15.03 7.02 -95.45
CA LEU A 1213 15.25 7.49 -96.81
C LEU A 1213 14.75 8.93 -96.97
N VAL A 1214 13.55 9.22 -96.47
CA VAL A 1214 12.88 10.52 -96.57
C VAL A 1214 11.74 10.61 -95.56
N THR A 1215 11.46 11.81 -95.07
CA THR A 1215 10.22 12.14 -94.36
C THR A 1215 9.33 12.98 -95.27
N VAL A 1216 8.05 12.63 -95.37
CA VAL A 1216 7.04 13.35 -96.16
C VAL A 1216 5.87 13.76 -95.27
N SER A 1217 5.08 14.75 -95.67
CA SER A 1217 3.90 15.19 -94.91
C SER A 1217 2.85 14.07 -94.81
N GLY A 1218 2.11 14.03 -93.71
CA GLY A 1218 1.03 13.08 -93.43
C GLY A 1218 -0.14 13.13 -94.43
N SER A 1219 -0.21 14.14 -95.30
CA SER A 1219 -1.13 14.18 -96.46
C SER A 1219 -0.64 13.36 -97.67
N THR A 1220 0.55 12.77 -97.60
CA THR A 1220 1.18 12.01 -98.69
C THR A 1220 0.80 10.53 -98.60
N GLN A 1221 0.40 9.93 -99.73
CA GLN A 1221 0.07 8.49 -99.85
C GLN A 1221 1.01 7.72 -100.81
N GLN A 1222 1.91 8.42 -101.49
CA GLN A 1222 2.89 7.81 -102.38
C GLN A 1222 4.19 8.62 -102.45
N TYR A 1223 5.31 7.93 -102.64
CA TYR A 1223 6.64 8.50 -102.82
C TYR A 1223 7.44 7.68 -103.83
N SER A 1224 8.14 8.35 -104.76
CA SER A 1224 8.95 7.69 -105.79
C SER A 1224 10.45 7.81 -105.48
N ASP A 1225 11.14 6.70 -105.24
CA ASP A 1225 12.56 6.70 -104.90
C ASP A 1225 13.48 6.80 -106.12
N THR A 1226 13.65 8.02 -106.63
CA THR A 1226 14.57 8.35 -107.73
C THR A 1226 16.05 8.12 -107.39
N SER A 1227 16.40 7.72 -106.16
CA SER A 1227 17.77 7.38 -105.76
C SER A 1227 18.08 5.89 -105.83
N ALA A 1228 17.08 5.04 -106.10
CA ALA A 1228 17.26 3.60 -106.24
C ALA A 1228 18.00 3.26 -107.55
N LYS A 1229 18.86 2.23 -107.52
CA LYS A 1229 19.70 1.85 -108.67
C LYS A 1229 19.23 0.55 -109.31
N ALA A 1230 19.25 0.50 -110.64
CA ALA A 1230 19.05 -0.72 -111.43
C ALA A 1230 19.98 -1.88 -111.01
N GLY A 1231 19.55 -3.11 -111.28
CA GLY A 1231 20.27 -4.33 -110.89
C GLY A 1231 20.25 -4.61 -109.39
N ARG A 1232 19.21 -4.17 -108.67
CA ARG A 1232 19.11 -4.32 -107.21
C ARG A 1232 17.69 -4.54 -106.71
N SER A 1233 17.58 -5.38 -105.68
CA SER A 1233 16.39 -5.49 -104.84
C SER A 1233 16.45 -4.51 -103.66
N TYR A 1234 15.32 -3.91 -103.33
CA TYR A 1234 15.13 -3.03 -102.18
C TYR A 1234 13.89 -3.45 -101.41
N CYS A 1235 13.93 -3.35 -100.07
CA CYS A 1235 12.73 -3.38 -99.23
C CYS A 1235 12.46 -2.00 -98.65
N TYR A 1236 11.20 -1.58 -98.72
CA TYR A 1236 10.69 -0.35 -98.11
C TYR A 1236 9.80 -0.69 -96.92
N ARG A 1237 9.86 0.15 -95.88
CA ARG A 1237 8.94 0.15 -94.72
C ARG A 1237 8.60 1.60 -94.40
N ILE A 1238 7.41 1.87 -93.87
CA ILE A 1238 6.99 3.24 -93.52
C ILE A 1238 6.51 3.26 -92.08
N ARG A 1239 6.77 4.34 -91.36
CA ARG A 1239 6.13 4.64 -90.07
C ARG A 1239 5.41 5.99 -90.11
N ALA A 1240 4.32 6.09 -89.37
CA ALA A 1240 3.58 7.32 -89.11
C ALA A 1240 4.25 8.10 -87.96
N ILE A 1241 4.18 9.42 -87.99
CA ILE A 1241 4.60 10.30 -86.90
C ILE A 1241 3.49 11.33 -86.67
N ASP A 1242 3.04 11.47 -85.42
CA ASP A 1242 1.93 12.37 -85.07
C ASP A 1242 2.36 13.78 -84.60
N GLN A 1243 1.37 14.64 -84.39
CA GLN A 1243 1.53 16.01 -83.89
C GLN A 1243 2.24 16.13 -82.53
N THR A 1244 2.48 15.02 -81.81
CA THR A 1244 3.23 14.94 -80.56
C THR A 1244 4.59 14.24 -80.70
N GLU A 1245 5.06 14.05 -81.94
CA GLU A 1245 6.31 13.38 -82.30
C GLU A 1245 6.37 11.88 -81.92
N LEU A 1246 5.24 11.25 -81.57
CA LEU A 1246 5.19 9.80 -81.37
C LEU A 1246 5.29 9.09 -82.72
N GLU A 1247 6.13 8.06 -82.78
CA GLU A 1247 6.45 7.31 -84.00
C GLU A 1247 5.77 5.93 -83.96
N SER A 1248 5.14 5.51 -85.05
CA SER A 1248 4.60 4.16 -85.15
C SER A 1248 5.70 3.11 -85.28
N GLU A 1249 5.34 1.87 -84.97
CA GLU A 1249 6.05 0.71 -85.51
C GLU A 1249 6.17 0.80 -87.05
N LEU A 1250 7.26 0.24 -87.59
CA LEU A 1250 7.46 0.19 -89.04
C LEU A 1250 6.48 -0.81 -89.67
N SER A 1251 5.82 -0.40 -90.76
CA SER A 1251 4.90 -1.22 -91.55
C SER A 1251 5.47 -2.59 -91.93
N ILE A 1252 4.59 -3.51 -92.35
CA ILE A 1252 5.02 -4.69 -93.11
C ILE A 1252 5.82 -4.21 -94.34
N GLY A 1253 6.94 -4.89 -94.63
CA GLY A 1253 7.88 -4.47 -95.66
C GLY A 1253 7.47 -4.91 -97.06
N ALA A 1254 7.55 -3.98 -98.02
CA ALA A 1254 7.29 -4.24 -99.42
C ALA A 1254 8.61 -4.30 -100.20
N THR A 1255 8.84 -5.41 -100.91
CA THR A 1255 10.06 -5.67 -101.68
C THR A 1255 9.84 -5.44 -103.17
N ILE A 1256 10.78 -4.75 -103.81
CA ILE A 1256 10.81 -4.56 -105.26
C ILE A 1256 12.22 -4.82 -105.81
N GLU A 1257 12.28 -5.40 -106.99
CA GLU A 1257 13.51 -5.61 -107.76
C GLU A 1257 13.51 -4.68 -108.97
N ILE A 1258 14.63 -4.00 -109.21
CA ILE A 1258 14.80 -3.09 -110.34
C ILE A 1258 15.65 -3.81 -111.39
N PRO A 1259 15.08 -4.18 -112.56
CA PRO A 1259 15.82 -4.85 -113.62
C PRO A 1259 17.08 -4.09 -114.05
N GLU A 1260 18.05 -4.82 -114.59
CA GLU A 1260 19.07 -4.23 -115.46
C GLU A 1260 18.44 -3.90 -116.83
N ALA A 1261 19.01 -2.92 -117.54
CA ALA A 1261 18.44 -2.31 -118.74
C ALA A 1261 19.06 -2.83 -120.05
#